data_AF-A0A1M5GGP1-F1
#
_entry.id   AF-A0A1M5GGP1-F1
#
_cell.length_a   1.000
_cell.length_b   1.000
_cell.length_c   1.000
_cell.angle_alpha   90.00
_cell.angle_beta   90.00
_cell.angle_gamma   90.00
#
_symmetry.space_group_name_H-M   'P 1'
#
loop_
_entity.id
_entity.type
_entity.pdbx_description
1 polymer ?
#
loop_
_entity_poly.entity_id
_entity_poly.type
_entity_poly.pdbx_seq_one_letter_code
_entity_poly.pdbx_strand_id
1 'polypeptide(L)'
;MNFCKECGNKLEQGKESCENCGTPVTQKAANEGKVKTSQPLTKEKKIKLSIGIGAVAVLIGLFLFISHLTSPERLVNQFTEAVEKEDTKKLAKLLNYRDTDEEISETEIQGFLKYIKEERVAEHVSTSLDEQLAAIDEGGNKLPTNIEEAISFVTSSFTSDLILLEEKDGFLFFDSYQLAVQPVDVYLSTNLVDTTLFMADEEVVTSDSDDFNYQMSSILPGRYTFRAVNSGVTELELEEEYEVYGSEEHISLYFDATYVFLDILGNDDLENRVYINGEETDFNAFSEDPIGPVLADGSMSLYVEVDFPWGTMKSTEEVIESEYVSTNFETNDELLASIETAVQEHLELYLDSWEKNDLSQLEHVASNLTNNYSKEFQELHEETSDYHDKQYTGITLDPTSITVKYLDNQFTLRAKIKDHLSKATYTEESNRNMRGFIEVYDYDFIYGQDGWVVFNKLNTNGSMQETMELDVSTDVYTLKGELEVPTASLDTEEAKKIATTNLQQINEKMYELQDEYNMEWFGLNLLDFDSNNEDHVDALEITIEELSDYIHPEADKTLSQLYLSAYFCECDVLFHYTENDLNVGFELVETGEESFVASSLELDDEIFLITPGTNYWEYRFHDGNWKLYDVSWVNVDEEPFSLTFDDINYNNEYDFVEEITVDGVDYIVYRYDDIHFVREKETSYFNRELMEEYQ
;
A
#
# COMPACT_ATOMS: atom_id res chain seq x y z
N MET A 1 42.83 -13.98 -139.97
CA MET A 1 43.39 -15.34 -139.78
C MET A 1 43.12 -15.70 -138.33
N ASN A 2 42.30 -16.70 -138.07
CA ASN A 2 41.85 -16.99 -136.69
C ASN A 2 42.89 -17.88 -135.99
N PHE A 3 43.22 -17.54 -134.75
CA PHE A 3 44.06 -18.34 -133.87
C PHE A 3 43.21 -18.83 -132.69
N CYS A 4 43.55 -19.97 -132.11
CA CYS A 4 42.87 -20.51 -130.93
C CYS A 4 43.10 -19.58 -129.73
N LYS A 5 42.02 -19.27 -128.99
CA LYS A 5 42.09 -18.34 -127.84
C LYS A 5 42.77 -18.93 -126.60
N GLU A 6 42.92 -20.25 -126.52
CA GLU A 6 43.56 -20.93 -125.37
C GLU A 6 45.05 -21.24 -125.60
N CYS A 7 45.45 -21.62 -126.82
CA CYS A 7 46.85 -22.00 -127.11
C CYS A 7 47.54 -21.15 -128.18
N GLY A 8 46.86 -20.17 -128.77
CA GLY A 8 47.44 -19.21 -129.71
C GLY A 8 47.79 -19.75 -131.09
N ASN A 9 47.46 -21.01 -131.40
CA ASN A 9 47.81 -21.64 -132.69
C ASN A 9 46.79 -21.35 -133.80
N LYS A 10 47.24 -21.28 -135.05
CA LYS A 10 46.40 -20.88 -136.19
C LYS A 10 45.34 -21.96 -136.47
N LEU A 11 44.08 -21.54 -136.59
CA LEU A 11 42.95 -22.42 -136.88
C LEU A 11 42.71 -22.52 -138.39
N GLU A 12 42.62 -23.75 -138.90
CA GLU A 12 42.20 -24.02 -140.27
C GLU A 12 40.68 -23.87 -140.42
N GLN A 13 40.23 -23.34 -141.55
CA GLN A 13 38.81 -23.04 -141.76
C GLN A 13 37.98 -24.33 -141.85
N GLY A 14 36.92 -24.44 -141.04
CA GLY A 14 35.90 -25.50 -141.13
C GLY A 14 36.04 -26.67 -140.14
N LYS A 15 36.94 -26.61 -139.16
CA LYS A 15 37.09 -27.62 -138.11
C LYS A 15 36.33 -27.23 -136.83
N GLU A 16 35.62 -28.21 -136.25
CA GLU A 16 34.75 -28.00 -135.08
C GLU A 16 35.53 -27.94 -133.74
N SER A 17 36.82 -28.28 -133.72
CA SER A 17 37.72 -28.11 -132.57
C SER A 17 39.19 -27.92 -132.98
N CYS A 18 39.98 -27.30 -132.10
CA CYS A 18 41.40 -27.03 -132.31
C CYS A 18 42.18 -28.35 -132.23
N GLU A 19 42.82 -28.76 -133.32
CA GLU A 19 43.51 -30.05 -133.39
C GLU A 19 44.72 -30.18 -132.44
N ASN A 20 45.26 -29.05 -131.95
CA ASN A 20 46.45 -29.06 -131.10
C ASN A 20 46.14 -29.08 -129.59
N CYS A 21 44.96 -28.59 -129.17
CA CYS A 21 44.58 -28.59 -127.75
C CYS A 21 43.17 -29.13 -127.46
N GLY A 22 42.39 -29.47 -128.48
CA GLY A 22 41.07 -30.09 -128.37
C GLY A 22 39.88 -29.14 -128.20
N THR A 23 40.09 -27.82 -128.09
CA THR A 23 39.02 -26.86 -127.76
C THR A 23 38.07 -26.58 -128.95
N PRO A 24 36.74 -26.73 -128.83
CA PRO A 24 35.78 -26.54 -129.92
C PRO A 24 35.66 -25.10 -130.49
N VAL A 25 35.47 -24.96 -131.80
CA VAL A 25 35.50 -23.70 -132.58
C VAL A 25 34.21 -23.53 -133.40
N THR A 26 33.07 -23.24 -132.77
CA THR A 26 31.95 -22.56 -133.47
C THR A 26 31.01 -21.79 -132.55
N GLN A 27 30.75 -20.53 -132.91
CA GLN A 27 29.64 -19.67 -132.46
C GLN A 27 28.88 -19.18 -133.70
N LYS A 28 27.54 -19.09 -133.65
CA LYS A 28 26.71 -18.40 -134.65
C LYS A 28 25.57 -17.61 -133.98
N ALA A 29 25.26 -16.46 -134.57
CA ALA A 29 24.40 -15.38 -134.05
C ALA A 29 23.04 -15.30 -134.78
N ALA A 30 22.13 -14.51 -134.18
CA ALA A 30 20.89 -13.88 -134.67
C ALA A 30 19.53 -14.46 -134.20
N ASN A 31 18.82 -13.58 -133.49
CA ASN A 31 17.39 -13.47 -133.18
C ASN A 31 16.61 -14.53 -132.36
N GLU A 32 15.93 -13.96 -131.35
CA GLU A 32 14.77 -14.43 -130.59
C GLU A 32 14.91 -15.70 -129.75
N GLY A 33 15.19 -15.52 -128.44
CA GLY A 33 15.07 -16.63 -127.49
C GLY A 33 15.68 -16.38 -126.11
N LYS A 34 14.98 -15.61 -125.27
CA LYS A 34 15.01 -15.62 -123.79
C LYS A 34 16.38 -15.71 -123.10
N VAL A 35 16.83 -14.53 -122.66
CA VAL A 35 17.30 -14.32 -121.28
C VAL A 35 16.44 -15.18 -120.34
N LYS A 36 16.99 -16.25 -119.74
CA LYS A 36 16.52 -16.66 -118.40
C LYS A 36 17.07 -15.62 -117.46
N THR A 37 16.34 -14.52 -117.40
CA THR A 37 16.27 -13.63 -116.26
C THR A 37 16.25 -14.53 -115.03
N SER A 38 17.04 -14.21 -114.01
CA SER A 38 16.55 -14.45 -112.65
C SER A 38 15.13 -13.92 -112.66
N GLN A 39 14.16 -14.83 -112.64
CA GLN A 39 12.76 -14.44 -112.58
C GLN A 39 12.64 -13.49 -111.39
N PRO A 40 12.00 -12.32 -111.51
CA PRO A 40 11.49 -11.69 -110.33
C PRO A 40 10.63 -12.75 -109.65
N LEU A 41 11.04 -13.18 -108.46
CA LEU A 41 10.23 -14.05 -107.59
C LEU A 41 8.78 -13.59 -107.73
N THR A 42 7.89 -14.50 -108.16
CA THR A 42 6.47 -14.21 -108.27
C THR A 42 6.01 -13.58 -106.95
N LYS A 43 5.11 -12.58 -107.00
CA LYS A 43 4.69 -11.80 -105.81
C LYS A 43 4.38 -12.71 -104.61
N GLU A 44 3.82 -13.90 -104.85
CA GLU A 44 3.56 -14.92 -103.83
C GLU A 44 4.81 -15.58 -103.20
N LYS A 45 5.88 -15.86 -103.96
CA LYS A 45 7.12 -16.44 -103.41
C LYS A 45 8.02 -15.39 -102.74
N LYS A 46 7.96 -14.13 -103.18
CA LYS A 46 8.65 -12.99 -102.54
C LYS A 46 8.00 -12.63 -101.19
N ILE A 47 6.65 -12.66 -101.14
CA ILE A 47 5.88 -12.45 -99.91
C ILE A 47 6.07 -13.62 -98.92
N LYS A 48 6.08 -14.89 -99.37
CA LYS A 48 6.35 -16.03 -98.46
C LYS A 48 7.78 -16.06 -97.92
N LEU A 49 8.77 -15.61 -98.70
CA LEU A 49 10.17 -15.49 -98.24
C LEU A 49 10.37 -14.29 -97.32
N SER A 50 9.71 -13.15 -97.55
CA SER A 50 9.74 -11.99 -96.64
C SER A 50 8.94 -12.22 -95.36
N ILE A 51 7.83 -12.98 -95.43
CA ILE A 51 7.10 -13.46 -94.24
C ILE A 51 7.94 -14.48 -93.47
N GLY A 52 8.67 -15.37 -94.14
CA GLY A 52 9.59 -16.31 -93.48
C GLY A 52 10.76 -15.62 -92.79
N ILE A 53 11.43 -14.67 -93.46
CA ILE A 53 12.54 -13.88 -92.88
C ILE A 53 12.01 -12.93 -91.79
N GLY A 54 10.85 -12.30 -92.00
CA GLY A 54 10.20 -11.46 -91.01
C GLY A 54 9.76 -12.25 -89.78
N ALA A 55 9.21 -13.45 -89.96
CA ALA A 55 8.85 -14.35 -88.85
C ALA A 55 10.10 -14.80 -88.09
N VAL A 56 11.20 -15.11 -88.76
CA VAL A 56 12.47 -15.45 -88.09
C VAL A 56 13.06 -14.24 -87.36
N ALA A 57 13.03 -13.04 -87.93
CA ALA A 57 13.50 -11.82 -87.25
C ALA A 57 12.61 -11.45 -86.05
N VAL A 58 11.29 -11.68 -86.15
CA VAL A 58 10.35 -11.53 -85.03
C VAL A 58 10.58 -12.61 -83.98
N LEU A 59 10.86 -13.87 -84.37
CA LEU A 59 11.21 -14.95 -83.45
C LEU A 59 12.57 -14.72 -82.78
N ILE A 60 13.57 -14.16 -83.48
CA ILE A 60 14.86 -13.75 -82.91
C ILE A 60 14.67 -12.54 -81.99
N GLY A 61 13.82 -11.58 -82.38
CA GLY A 61 13.46 -10.44 -81.53
C GLY A 61 12.72 -10.87 -80.26
N LEU A 62 11.75 -11.78 -80.39
CA LEU A 62 11.08 -12.45 -79.26
C LEU A 62 12.06 -13.29 -78.45
N PHE A 63 12.98 -14.00 -79.08
CA PHE A 63 13.99 -14.80 -78.42
C PHE A 63 14.93 -13.92 -77.58
N LEU A 64 15.45 -12.82 -78.14
CA LEU A 64 16.31 -11.87 -77.44
C LEU A 64 15.54 -11.07 -76.38
N PHE A 65 14.25 -10.80 -76.61
CA PHE A 65 13.40 -10.13 -75.64
C PHE A 65 13.04 -11.03 -74.47
N ILE A 66 12.72 -12.31 -74.73
CA ILE A 66 12.48 -13.33 -73.70
C ILE A 66 13.78 -13.61 -72.94
N SER A 67 14.92 -13.75 -73.62
CA SER A 67 16.22 -13.96 -72.97
C SER A 67 16.63 -12.80 -72.07
N HIS A 68 16.27 -11.57 -72.43
CA HIS A 68 16.52 -10.39 -71.60
C HIS A 68 15.47 -10.22 -70.49
N LEU A 69 14.27 -10.77 -70.64
CA LEU A 69 13.27 -10.82 -69.57
C LEU A 69 13.61 -11.86 -68.51
N THR A 70 14.33 -12.93 -68.87
CA THR A 70 14.71 -14.04 -67.98
C THR A 70 16.17 -13.95 -67.47
N SER A 71 16.89 -12.84 -67.70
CA SER A 71 18.30 -12.75 -67.30
C SER A 71 18.47 -12.52 -65.78
N PRO A 72 19.46 -13.17 -65.15
CA PRO A 72 19.70 -13.04 -63.70
C PRO A 72 20.08 -11.60 -63.31
N GLU A 73 20.83 -10.88 -64.14
CA GLU A 73 21.18 -9.47 -63.93
C GLU A 73 19.94 -8.57 -63.79
N ARG A 74 18.89 -8.85 -64.57
CA ARG A 74 17.65 -8.07 -64.52
C ARG A 74 16.89 -8.35 -63.23
N LEU A 75 16.95 -9.58 -62.72
CA LEU A 75 16.32 -9.99 -61.46
C LEU A 75 16.98 -9.29 -60.27
N VAL A 76 18.32 -9.32 -60.20
CA VAL A 76 19.10 -8.60 -59.16
C VAL A 76 18.84 -7.09 -59.24
N ASN A 77 18.89 -6.48 -60.43
CA ASN A 77 18.57 -5.05 -60.57
C ASN A 77 17.15 -4.69 -60.12
N GLN A 78 16.17 -5.56 -60.41
CA GLN A 78 14.78 -5.35 -59.96
C GLN A 78 14.65 -5.44 -58.45
N PHE A 79 15.40 -6.36 -57.82
CA PHE A 79 15.49 -6.50 -56.37
C PHE A 79 16.14 -5.27 -55.74
N THR A 80 17.32 -4.86 -56.18
CA THR A 80 18.03 -3.67 -55.67
C THR A 80 17.16 -2.42 -55.78
N GLU A 81 16.53 -2.19 -56.95
CA GLU A 81 15.61 -1.06 -57.14
C GLU A 81 14.40 -1.14 -56.19
N ALA A 82 13.89 -2.34 -55.92
CA ALA A 82 12.75 -2.53 -55.02
C ALA A 82 13.15 -2.33 -53.55
N VAL A 83 14.36 -2.72 -53.12
CA VAL A 83 14.92 -2.43 -51.79
C VAL A 83 15.15 -0.94 -51.60
N GLU A 84 15.73 -0.26 -52.58
CA GLU A 84 15.96 1.20 -52.55
C GLU A 84 14.64 1.99 -52.43
N LYS A 85 13.59 1.51 -53.10
CA LYS A 85 12.25 2.14 -53.12
C LYS A 85 11.32 1.65 -52.01
N GLU A 86 11.74 0.69 -51.20
CA GLU A 86 10.90 0.05 -50.17
C GLU A 86 9.59 -0.53 -50.76
N ASP A 87 9.66 -1.07 -51.98
CA ASP A 87 8.51 -1.62 -52.69
C ASP A 87 8.22 -3.05 -52.20
N THR A 88 7.59 -3.15 -51.02
CA THR A 88 7.30 -4.42 -50.33
C THR A 88 6.55 -5.41 -51.23
N LYS A 89 5.56 -4.92 -51.99
CA LYS A 89 4.75 -5.69 -52.94
C LYS A 89 5.56 -6.28 -54.08
N LYS A 90 6.56 -5.54 -54.57
CA LYS A 90 7.46 -6.02 -55.62
C LYS A 90 8.44 -7.03 -55.04
N LEU A 91 8.98 -6.79 -53.85
CA LEU A 91 9.91 -7.69 -53.17
C LEU A 91 9.27 -9.04 -52.81
N ALA A 92 8.05 -9.05 -52.27
CA ALA A 92 7.26 -10.25 -51.98
C ALA A 92 7.09 -11.17 -53.21
N LYS A 93 7.12 -10.59 -54.43
CA LYS A 93 7.00 -11.34 -55.69
C LYS A 93 8.35 -11.73 -56.31
N LEU A 94 9.42 -11.07 -55.90
CA LEU A 94 10.77 -11.31 -56.42
C LEU A 94 11.51 -12.39 -55.64
N LEU A 95 11.29 -12.42 -54.33
CA LEU A 95 11.85 -13.42 -53.42
C LEU A 95 10.97 -14.67 -53.38
N ASN A 96 11.60 -15.81 -53.14
CA ASN A 96 10.95 -17.10 -52.93
C ASN A 96 11.65 -17.78 -51.77
N TYR A 97 10.96 -18.63 -51.04
CA TYR A 97 11.63 -19.52 -50.10
C TYR A 97 12.43 -20.58 -50.85
N ARG A 98 13.58 -20.96 -50.30
CA ARG A 98 14.28 -22.15 -50.76
C ARG A 98 13.53 -23.39 -50.29
N ASP A 99 13.39 -24.37 -51.16
CA ASP A 99 12.82 -25.70 -50.84
C ASP A 99 11.31 -25.72 -50.46
N THR A 100 10.57 -24.62 -50.58
CA THR A 100 9.09 -24.57 -50.43
C THR A 100 8.45 -23.56 -51.41
N ASP A 101 7.19 -23.80 -51.79
CA ASP A 101 6.40 -22.99 -52.72
C ASP A 101 5.47 -21.98 -52.01
N GLU A 102 5.69 -21.74 -50.71
CA GLU A 102 4.90 -20.79 -49.91
C GLU A 102 5.13 -19.33 -50.35
N GLU A 103 4.07 -18.52 -50.31
CA GLU A 103 4.14 -17.10 -50.67
C GLU A 103 4.68 -16.29 -49.49
N ILE A 104 5.60 -15.36 -49.77
CA ILE A 104 6.15 -14.44 -48.77
C ILE A 104 5.16 -13.28 -48.55
N SER A 105 4.78 -13.02 -47.31
CA SER A 105 3.87 -11.93 -46.95
C SER A 105 4.53 -10.54 -47.03
N GLU A 106 3.73 -9.47 -47.11
CA GLU A 106 4.27 -8.10 -47.03
C GLU A 106 4.89 -7.80 -45.65
N THR A 107 4.39 -8.41 -44.59
CA THR A 107 4.88 -8.27 -43.20
C THR A 107 6.28 -8.86 -43.05
N GLU A 108 6.52 -10.05 -43.60
CA GLU A 108 7.85 -10.68 -43.66
C GLU A 108 8.86 -9.82 -44.43
N ILE A 109 8.43 -9.26 -45.58
CA ILE A 109 9.28 -8.35 -46.36
C ILE A 109 9.65 -7.09 -45.58
N GLN A 110 8.76 -6.53 -44.75
CA GLN A 110 9.08 -5.36 -43.95
C GLN A 110 10.16 -5.67 -42.92
N GLY A 111 10.06 -6.80 -42.20
CA GLY A 111 11.09 -7.22 -41.26
C GLY A 111 12.41 -7.59 -41.93
N PHE A 112 12.36 -8.24 -43.09
CA PHE A 112 13.54 -8.51 -43.92
C PHE A 112 14.20 -7.21 -44.40
N LEU A 113 13.41 -6.24 -44.89
CA LEU A 113 13.90 -4.92 -45.31
C LEU A 113 14.58 -4.19 -44.17
N LYS A 114 13.99 -4.21 -42.96
CA LYS A 114 14.57 -3.60 -41.77
C LYS A 114 15.95 -4.16 -41.45
N TYR A 115 16.10 -5.47 -41.62
CA TYR A 115 17.36 -6.18 -41.41
C TYR A 115 18.40 -5.91 -42.51
N ILE A 116 18.06 -6.08 -43.79
CA ILE A 116 19.03 -5.93 -44.89
C ILE A 116 19.47 -4.49 -45.16
N LYS A 117 18.74 -3.51 -44.63
CA LYS A 117 19.12 -2.09 -44.73
C LYS A 117 20.16 -1.67 -43.70
N GLU A 118 20.49 -2.51 -42.73
CA GLU A 118 21.63 -2.26 -41.86
C GLU A 118 22.91 -2.21 -42.69
N GLU A 119 23.71 -1.16 -42.52
CA GLU A 119 24.81 -0.80 -43.44
C GLU A 119 25.74 -1.98 -43.77
N ARG A 120 26.05 -2.80 -42.75
CA ARG A 120 26.88 -4.00 -42.92
C ARG A 120 26.17 -5.11 -43.71
N VAL A 121 24.89 -5.35 -43.44
CA VAL A 121 24.10 -6.40 -44.11
C VAL A 121 23.87 -6.03 -45.57
N ALA A 122 23.55 -4.76 -45.85
CA ALA A 122 23.33 -4.25 -47.21
C ALA A 122 24.55 -4.48 -48.12
N GLU A 123 25.75 -4.14 -47.63
CA GLU A 123 27.01 -4.34 -48.35
C GLU A 123 27.27 -5.82 -48.64
N HIS A 124 27.02 -6.69 -47.66
CA HIS A 124 27.18 -8.14 -47.82
C HIS A 124 26.18 -8.73 -48.82
N VAL A 125 24.91 -8.35 -48.76
CA VAL A 125 23.87 -8.83 -49.70
C VAL A 125 24.21 -8.40 -51.13
N SER A 126 24.61 -7.13 -51.33
CA SER A 126 24.99 -6.63 -52.65
C SER A 126 26.22 -7.36 -53.19
N THR A 127 27.25 -7.55 -52.36
CA THR A 127 28.49 -8.21 -52.77
C THR A 127 28.25 -9.67 -53.11
N SER A 128 27.47 -10.41 -52.31
CA SER A 128 27.12 -11.81 -52.58
C SER A 128 26.34 -11.96 -53.90
N LEU A 129 25.34 -11.12 -54.15
CA LEU A 129 24.58 -11.19 -55.41
C LEU A 129 25.45 -10.87 -56.64
N ASP A 130 26.37 -9.91 -56.55
CA ASP A 130 27.32 -9.59 -57.62
C ASP A 130 28.29 -10.76 -57.90
N GLU A 131 28.78 -11.43 -56.84
CA GLU A 131 29.63 -12.61 -56.95
C GLU A 131 28.90 -13.80 -57.59
N GLN A 132 27.64 -14.03 -57.21
CA GLN A 132 26.78 -15.08 -57.79
C GLN A 132 26.49 -14.82 -59.27
N LEU A 133 26.23 -13.56 -59.67
CA LEU A 133 26.08 -13.17 -61.08
C LEU A 133 27.35 -13.45 -61.89
N ALA A 134 28.53 -13.07 -61.37
CA ALA A 134 29.80 -13.32 -62.04
C ALA A 134 30.08 -14.82 -62.21
N ALA A 135 29.71 -15.64 -61.23
CA ALA A 135 29.87 -17.10 -61.31
C ALA A 135 28.98 -17.74 -62.40
N ILE A 136 27.76 -17.21 -62.60
CA ILE A 136 26.83 -17.64 -63.65
C ILE A 136 27.37 -17.27 -65.04
N ASP A 137 27.82 -16.03 -65.24
CA ASP A 137 28.36 -15.55 -66.53
C ASP A 137 29.61 -16.33 -66.98
N GLU A 138 30.42 -16.80 -66.05
CA GLU A 138 31.63 -17.57 -66.33
C GLU A 138 31.38 -19.08 -66.55
N GLY A 139 30.13 -19.55 -66.52
CA GLY A 139 29.76 -20.92 -66.85
C GLY A 139 30.10 -21.95 -65.77
N GLY A 140 30.11 -21.54 -64.49
CA GLY A 140 30.14 -22.44 -63.34
C GLY A 140 31.32 -23.41 -63.30
N ASN A 141 32.54 -22.90 -63.07
CA ASN A 141 33.64 -23.55 -62.32
C ASN A 141 34.99 -22.86 -62.62
N LYS A 142 35.38 -21.86 -61.82
CA LYS A 142 36.79 -21.63 -61.52
C LYS A 142 37.07 -22.20 -60.14
N LEU A 143 37.83 -23.30 -60.09
CA LEU A 143 38.50 -23.68 -58.85
C LEU A 143 39.41 -22.50 -58.43
N PRO A 144 39.39 -22.08 -57.15
CA PRO A 144 40.22 -20.97 -56.69
C PRO A 144 41.67 -21.26 -57.01
N THR A 145 42.30 -20.33 -57.70
CA THR A 145 43.64 -20.53 -58.25
C THR A 145 44.75 -20.21 -57.25
N ASN A 146 44.38 -19.60 -56.12
CA ASN A 146 45.30 -19.24 -55.05
C ASN A 146 44.62 -19.26 -53.66
N ILE A 147 45.44 -19.13 -52.61
CA ILE A 147 45.04 -19.28 -51.20
C ILE A 147 44.20 -18.09 -50.70
N GLU A 148 44.38 -16.87 -51.23
CA GLU A 148 43.53 -15.73 -50.86
C GLU A 148 42.11 -15.88 -51.41
N GLU A 149 41.99 -16.34 -52.66
CA GLU A 149 40.72 -16.64 -53.33
C GLU A 149 40.00 -17.82 -52.63
N ALA A 150 40.77 -18.83 -52.19
CA ALA A 150 40.24 -19.96 -51.43
C ALA A 150 39.82 -19.58 -50.01
N ILE A 151 40.56 -18.69 -49.34
CA ILE A 151 40.17 -18.17 -48.02
C ILE A 151 38.92 -17.32 -48.17
N SER A 152 38.85 -16.40 -49.15
CA SER A 152 37.68 -15.59 -49.47
C SER A 152 36.43 -16.44 -49.69
N PHE A 153 36.51 -17.46 -50.56
CA PHE A 153 35.45 -18.43 -50.83
C PHE A 153 35.01 -19.20 -49.58
N VAL A 154 35.96 -19.57 -48.71
CA VAL A 154 35.66 -20.27 -47.45
C VAL A 154 35.08 -19.31 -46.40
N THR A 155 35.53 -18.06 -46.31
CA THR A 155 34.99 -17.06 -45.38
C THR A 155 33.63 -16.51 -45.81
N SER A 156 33.36 -16.35 -47.10
CA SER A 156 32.01 -16.06 -47.62
C SER A 156 31.05 -17.25 -47.45
N SER A 157 31.57 -18.46 -47.30
CA SER A 157 30.76 -19.63 -46.91
C SER A 157 30.37 -19.62 -45.42
N PHE A 158 31.03 -18.83 -44.56
CA PHE A 158 30.73 -18.74 -43.12
C PHE A 158 29.83 -17.54 -42.77
N THR A 159 29.68 -16.58 -43.68
CA THR A 159 28.72 -15.47 -43.61
C THR A 159 28.23 -15.15 -45.02
N SER A 160 26.91 -15.12 -45.26
CA SER A 160 26.29 -14.23 -46.26
C SER A 160 25.87 -14.76 -47.64
N ASP A 161 25.11 -15.86 -47.72
CA ASP A 161 24.13 -15.99 -48.80
C ASP A 161 22.71 -15.88 -48.24
N LEU A 162 22.41 -14.72 -47.66
CA LEU A 162 21.06 -14.38 -47.22
C LEU A 162 20.05 -14.47 -48.39
N ILE A 163 20.53 -14.24 -49.61
CA ILE A 163 19.78 -14.41 -50.86
C ILE A 163 20.64 -15.21 -51.83
N LEU A 164 20.08 -16.31 -52.33
CA LEU A 164 20.66 -17.19 -53.32
C LEU A 164 20.01 -16.94 -54.68
N LEU A 165 20.83 -16.84 -55.72
CA LEU A 165 20.42 -16.74 -57.10
C LEU A 165 20.44 -18.14 -57.72
N GLU A 166 19.29 -18.80 -57.71
CA GLU A 166 19.16 -20.20 -58.12
C GLU A 166 18.57 -20.34 -59.53
N GLU A 167 19.03 -21.34 -60.26
CA GLU A 167 18.42 -21.75 -61.52
C GLU A 167 17.10 -22.50 -61.24
N LYS A 168 16.05 -22.17 -61.98
CA LYS A 168 14.75 -22.84 -61.94
C LYS A 168 14.32 -23.30 -63.32
N ASP A 169 13.27 -24.11 -63.36
CA ASP A 169 12.70 -24.64 -64.60
C ASP A 169 12.46 -23.54 -65.65
N GLY A 170 13.33 -23.55 -66.65
CA GLY A 170 13.36 -22.58 -67.73
C GLY A 170 12.27 -22.80 -68.77
N PHE A 171 11.96 -21.76 -69.53
CA PHE A 171 11.08 -21.88 -70.68
C PHE A 171 11.89 -22.23 -71.94
N LEU A 172 11.71 -23.45 -72.45
CA LEU A 172 12.21 -23.90 -73.76
C LEU A 172 13.74 -24.08 -73.85
N PHE A 173 14.50 -23.01 -74.13
CA PHE A 173 15.97 -23.02 -74.24
C PHE A 173 16.61 -21.90 -73.40
N PHE A 174 15.83 -21.27 -72.52
CA PHE A 174 16.27 -20.18 -71.67
C PHE A 174 16.34 -20.65 -70.24
N ASP A 175 17.53 -20.56 -69.68
CA ASP A 175 17.74 -20.70 -68.24
C ASP A 175 16.97 -19.57 -67.56
N SER A 176 16.30 -19.89 -66.46
CA SER A 176 15.52 -18.94 -65.67
C SER A 176 16.03 -18.98 -64.25
N TYR A 177 16.04 -17.82 -63.61
CA TYR A 177 16.59 -17.68 -62.27
C TYR A 177 15.51 -17.20 -61.29
N GLN A 178 15.74 -17.48 -60.01
CA GLN A 178 14.95 -16.96 -58.90
C GLN A 178 15.87 -16.47 -57.78
N LEU A 179 15.38 -15.52 -57.00
CA LEU A 179 16.01 -15.14 -55.74
C LEU A 179 15.37 -16.00 -54.65
N ALA A 180 16.13 -16.95 -54.13
CA ALA A 180 15.73 -17.85 -53.06
C ALA A 180 16.32 -17.37 -51.73
N VAL A 181 15.53 -17.37 -50.67
CA VAL A 181 15.99 -17.08 -49.30
C VAL A 181 15.78 -18.34 -48.47
N GLN A 182 16.78 -18.67 -47.64
CA GLN A 182 16.65 -19.79 -46.70
C GLN A 182 15.62 -19.40 -45.62
N PRO A 183 14.49 -20.11 -45.49
CA PRO A 183 13.54 -19.87 -44.40
C PRO A 183 14.13 -20.22 -43.03
N VAL A 184 13.62 -19.55 -42.01
CA VAL A 184 13.87 -19.81 -40.58
C VAL A 184 12.58 -20.36 -39.95
N ASP A 185 12.70 -21.41 -39.15
CA ASP A 185 11.61 -21.86 -38.28
C ASP A 185 11.61 -21.06 -36.97
N VAL A 186 10.52 -20.37 -36.62
CA VAL A 186 10.40 -19.61 -35.37
C VAL A 186 9.52 -20.36 -34.40
N TYR A 187 10.02 -20.60 -33.19
CA TYR A 187 9.26 -21.21 -32.10
C TYR A 187 8.87 -20.14 -31.09
N LEU A 188 7.58 -19.79 -31.07
CA LEU A 188 7.01 -18.85 -30.11
C LEU A 188 6.55 -19.61 -28.88
N SER A 189 6.99 -19.19 -27.69
CA SER A 189 6.56 -19.76 -26.42
C SER A 189 5.97 -18.71 -25.49
N THR A 190 4.97 -19.07 -24.70
CA THR A 190 4.38 -18.22 -23.65
C THR A 190 4.01 -19.06 -22.43
N ASN A 191 3.91 -18.41 -21.26
CA ASN A 191 3.71 -19.05 -19.97
C ASN A 191 2.27 -18.96 -19.42
N LEU A 192 1.32 -18.49 -20.23
CA LEU A 192 -0.09 -18.31 -19.84
C LEU A 192 -1.03 -18.84 -20.93
N VAL A 193 -2.05 -19.61 -20.54
CA VAL A 193 -3.18 -20.00 -21.40
C VAL A 193 -3.99 -18.78 -21.89
N ASP A 194 -4.70 -18.91 -23.01
CA ASP A 194 -5.52 -17.87 -23.63
C ASP A 194 -4.76 -16.58 -23.99
N THR A 195 -3.45 -16.70 -24.21
CA THR A 195 -2.58 -15.62 -24.67
C THR A 195 -2.49 -15.64 -26.18
N THR A 196 -2.88 -14.53 -26.81
CA THR A 196 -2.78 -14.36 -28.25
C THR A 196 -1.41 -13.81 -28.62
N LEU A 197 -0.70 -14.53 -29.47
CA LEU A 197 0.63 -14.17 -29.97
C LEU A 197 0.50 -13.55 -31.36
N PHE A 198 1.24 -12.47 -31.56
CA PHE A 198 1.27 -11.69 -32.79
C PHE A 198 2.69 -11.58 -33.33
N MET A 199 2.79 -11.51 -34.65
CA MET A 199 3.98 -11.04 -35.35
C MET A 199 3.60 -9.75 -36.07
N ALA A 200 4.20 -8.63 -35.67
CA ALA A 200 3.72 -7.28 -35.96
C ALA A 200 2.24 -7.13 -35.55
N ASP A 201 1.36 -6.80 -36.49
CA ASP A 201 -0.08 -6.61 -36.26
C ASP A 201 -0.92 -7.86 -36.61
N GLU A 202 -0.29 -8.95 -37.06
CA GLU A 202 -0.97 -10.16 -37.48
C GLU A 202 -1.06 -11.18 -36.33
N GLU A 203 -2.28 -11.60 -36.02
CA GLU A 203 -2.56 -12.68 -35.07
C GLU A 203 -2.03 -14.01 -35.63
N VAL A 204 -1.18 -14.68 -34.86
CA VAL A 204 -0.54 -15.94 -35.26
C VAL A 204 -1.27 -17.13 -34.65
N VAL A 205 -1.39 -17.14 -33.32
CA VAL A 205 -1.93 -18.26 -32.55
C VAL A 205 -2.34 -17.81 -31.15
N THR A 206 -3.29 -18.52 -30.54
CA THR A 206 -3.63 -18.38 -29.11
C THR A 206 -3.18 -19.62 -28.36
N SER A 207 -2.55 -19.43 -27.20
CA SER A 207 -2.06 -20.52 -26.36
C SER A 207 -3.19 -21.32 -25.72
N ASP A 208 -2.98 -22.64 -25.59
CA ASP A 208 -3.93 -23.57 -24.95
C ASP A 208 -3.36 -24.23 -23.67
N SER A 209 -2.17 -23.79 -23.22
CA SER A 209 -1.50 -24.28 -22.01
C SER A 209 -0.47 -23.27 -21.49
N ASP A 210 -0.03 -23.47 -20.24
CA ASP A 210 0.95 -22.60 -19.57
C ASP A 210 2.41 -22.91 -19.96
N ASP A 211 2.66 -23.97 -20.73
CA ASP A 211 3.96 -24.30 -21.31
C ASP A 211 3.84 -24.32 -22.85
N PHE A 212 3.10 -23.35 -23.40
CA PHE A 212 2.74 -23.32 -24.81
C PHE A 212 3.95 -23.06 -25.70
N ASN A 213 4.04 -23.81 -26.80
CA ASN A 213 5.05 -23.63 -27.83
C ASN A 213 4.43 -23.87 -29.21
N TYR A 214 4.60 -22.90 -30.11
CA TYR A 214 4.08 -22.95 -31.47
C TYR A 214 5.20 -22.73 -32.48
N GLN A 215 5.28 -23.62 -33.47
CA GLN A 215 6.21 -23.51 -34.59
C GLN A 215 5.57 -22.75 -35.75
N MET A 216 6.11 -21.56 -36.03
CA MET A 216 5.93 -20.85 -37.29
C MET A 216 7.01 -21.32 -38.28
N SER A 217 6.60 -22.00 -39.34
CA SER A 217 7.52 -22.40 -40.40
C SER A 217 7.64 -21.34 -41.48
N SER A 218 8.75 -21.40 -42.21
CA SER A 218 8.99 -20.61 -43.41
C SER A 218 8.96 -19.09 -43.18
N ILE A 219 9.69 -18.58 -42.19
CA ILE A 219 9.80 -17.13 -41.95
C ILE A 219 11.07 -16.58 -42.60
N LEU A 220 10.97 -15.45 -43.29
CA LEU A 220 12.17 -14.76 -43.80
C LEU A 220 13.08 -14.34 -42.63
N PRO A 221 14.41 -14.50 -42.73
CA PRO A 221 15.32 -13.83 -41.80
C PRO A 221 14.99 -12.34 -41.74
N GLY A 222 15.10 -11.70 -40.59
CA GLY A 222 14.65 -10.32 -40.47
C GLY A 222 14.55 -9.84 -39.04
N ARG A 223 14.10 -8.60 -38.86
CA ARG A 223 13.84 -8.03 -37.55
C ARG A 223 12.34 -7.79 -37.38
N TYR A 224 11.73 -8.47 -36.43
CA TYR A 224 10.29 -8.52 -36.24
C TYR A 224 9.93 -8.12 -34.81
N THR A 225 8.81 -7.42 -34.68
CA THR A 225 8.16 -7.21 -33.37
C THR A 225 7.24 -8.39 -33.12
N PHE A 226 7.36 -9.01 -31.96
CA PHE A 226 6.45 -10.03 -31.47
C PHE A 226 5.72 -9.50 -30.25
N ARG A 227 4.44 -9.81 -30.16
CA ARG A 227 3.57 -9.31 -29.09
C ARG A 227 2.74 -10.43 -28.52
N ALA A 228 2.56 -10.44 -27.20
CA ALA A 228 1.67 -11.35 -26.50
C ALA A 228 0.61 -10.52 -25.77
N VAL A 229 -0.66 -10.92 -25.91
CA VAL A 229 -1.79 -10.27 -25.23
C VAL A 229 -2.60 -11.33 -24.50
N ASN A 230 -2.81 -11.15 -23.20
CA ASN A 230 -3.67 -11.98 -22.38
C ASN A 230 -4.84 -11.15 -21.84
N SER A 231 -6.07 -11.62 -22.02
CA SER A 231 -7.30 -10.91 -21.61
C SER A 231 -7.94 -11.54 -20.38
N GLY A 232 -7.14 -11.88 -19.36
CA GLY A 232 -7.60 -12.47 -18.10
C GLY A 232 -8.45 -11.50 -17.25
N VAL A 233 -8.16 -11.41 -15.95
CA VAL A 233 -8.84 -10.44 -15.06
C VAL A 233 -8.56 -8.98 -15.45
N THR A 234 -7.49 -8.76 -16.19
CA THR A 234 -7.04 -7.49 -16.76
C THR A 234 -6.25 -7.78 -18.03
N GLU A 235 -6.13 -6.80 -18.92
CA GLU A 235 -5.35 -6.97 -20.15
C GLU A 235 -3.86 -6.85 -19.85
N LEU A 236 -3.11 -7.93 -20.10
CA LEU A 236 -1.66 -7.95 -20.05
C LEU A 236 -1.10 -7.92 -21.46
N GLU A 237 -0.10 -7.05 -21.69
CA GLU A 237 0.56 -6.91 -22.98
C GLU A 237 2.08 -6.91 -22.82
N LEU A 238 2.75 -7.72 -23.64
CA LEU A 238 4.21 -7.77 -23.77
C LEU A 238 4.57 -7.57 -25.24
N GLU A 239 5.43 -6.61 -25.55
CA GLU A 239 5.91 -6.34 -26.91
C GLU A 239 7.44 -6.30 -26.92
N GLU A 240 8.06 -7.12 -27.78
CA GLU A 240 9.50 -7.23 -27.90
C GLU A 240 9.96 -7.36 -29.36
N GLU A 241 11.15 -6.87 -29.67
CA GLU A 241 11.74 -6.95 -31.01
C GLU A 241 12.86 -8.01 -31.03
N TYR A 242 12.79 -8.91 -32.01
CA TYR A 242 13.76 -10.00 -32.19
C TYR A 242 14.38 -9.96 -33.60
N GLU A 243 15.66 -10.34 -33.67
CA GLU A 243 16.34 -10.65 -34.92
C GLU A 243 16.20 -12.16 -35.19
N VAL A 244 15.50 -12.52 -36.25
CA VAL A 244 15.27 -13.90 -36.70
C VAL A 244 16.30 -14.21 -37.79
N TYR A 245 17.17 -15.19 -37.54
CA TYR A 245 18.22 -15.61 -38.48
C TYR A 245 18.62 -17.08 -38.23
N GLY A 246 19.41 -17.66 -39.13
CA GLY A 246 19.88 -19.05 -39.00
C GLY A 246 18.87 -20.06 -39.54
N SER A 247 18.77 -21.22 -38.89
CA SER A 247 17.82 -22.28 -39.29
C SER A 247 16.56 -22.31 -38.43
N GLU A 248 16.71 -21.99 -37.14
CA GLU A 248 15.62 -21.93 -36.18
C GLU A 248 15.90 -20.84 -35.14
N GLU A 249 14.83 -20.21 -34.63
CA GLU A 249 14.89 -19.19 -33.58
C GLU A 249 13.84 -19.48 -32.51
N HIS A 250 14.18 -19.28 -31.23
CA HIS A 250 13.28 -19.54 -30.09
C HIS A 250 12.98 -18.24 -29.36
N ILE A 251 11.73 -17.80 -29.41
CA ILE A 251 11.27 -16.52 -28.84
C ILE A 251 10.33 -16.82 -27.68
N SER A 252 10.67 -16.32 -26.49
CA SER A 252 9.90 -16.53 -25.26
C SER A 252 9.21 -15.23 -24.85
N LEU A 253 7.89 -15.18 -24.97
CA LEU A 253 7.05 -14.05 -24.58
C LEU A 253 6.39 -14.40 -23.25
N TYR A 254 7.19 -14.33 -22.19
CA TYR A 254 6.77 -14.75 -20.84
C TYR A 254 6.38 -13.53 -20.02
N PHE A 255 5.18 -13.55 -19.46
CA PHE A 255 4.75 -12.56 -18.50
C PHE A 255 5.35 -12.88 -17.13
N ASP A 256 5.84 -11.85 -16.44
CA ASP A 256 6.13 -11.93 -15.00
C ASP A 256 4.82 -11.83 -14.20
N ALA A 257 3.92 -12.76 -14.50
CA ALA A 257 2.57 -12.80 -13.96
C ALA A 257 2.49 -13.75 -12.77
N THR A 258 1.66 -13.38 -11.80
CA THR A 258 1.31 -14.18 -10.63
C THR A 258 -0.20 -14.26 -10.45
N TYR A 259 -0.63 -15.08 -9.50
CA TYR A 259 -1.99 -15.17 -9.00
C TYR A 259 -1.99 -14.76 -7.53
N VAL A 260 -2.84 -13.80 -7.17
CA VAL A 260 -2.84 -13.15 -5.86
C VAL A 260 -3.98 -13.69 -5.00
N PHE A 261 -3.67 -14.07 -3.76
CA PHE A 261 -4.66 -14.35 -2.73
C PHE A 261 -4.94 -13.08 -1.92
N LEU A 262 -6.23 -12.83 -1.68
CA LEU A 262 -6.68 -11.69 -0.88
C LEU A 262 -6.94 -12.15 0.56
N ASP A 263 -6.30 -11.49 1.52
CA ASP A 263 -6.69 -11.57 2.93
C ASP A 263 -7.66 -10.41 3.20
N ILE A 264 -8.94 -10.75 3.36
CA ILE A 264 -10.04 -9.79 3.44
C ILE A 264 -10.92 -10.00 4.66
N LEU A 265 -11.28 -8.87 5.28
CA LEU A 265 -12.19 -8.81 6.42
C LEU A 265 -13.62 -9.16 5.98
N GLY A 266 -14.23 -10.18 6.59
CA GLY A 266 -15.64 -10.51 6.42
C GLY A 266 -15.88 -11.93 5.91
N ASN A 267 -16.95 -12.10 5.14
CA ASN A 267 -17.35 -13.38 4.56
C ASN A 267 -17.97 -13.18 3.15
N ASP A 268 -18.27 -14.28 2.47
CA ASP A 268 -18.82 -14.32 1.12
C ASP A 268 -20.29 -13.86 1.00
N ASP A 269 -20.98 -13.58 2.10
CA ASP A 269 -22.33 -12.98 2.09
C ASP A 269 -22.30 -11.46 1.83
N LEU A 270 -21.13 -10.82 1.91
CA LEU A 270 -20.96 -9.38 1.71
C LEU A 270 -20.77 -9.03 0.23
N GLU A 271 -21.49 -8.00 -0.23
CA GLU A 271 -21.25 -7.43 -1.55
C GLU A 271 -19.86 -6.79 -1.59
N ASN A 272 -19.11 -7.09 -2.64
CA ASN A 272 -17.73 -6.64 -2.81
C ASN A 272 -17.42 -6.34 -4.28
N ARG A 273 -16.44 -5.47 -4.49
CA ARG A 273 -15.95 -5.04 -5.80
C ARG A 273 -14.42 -4.98 -5.75
N VAL A 274 -13.75 -5.76 -6.59
CA VAL A 274 -12.28 -5.77 -6.67
C VAL A 274 -11.83 -4.93 -7.86
N TYR A 275 -10.88 -4.03 -7.61
CA TYR A 275 -10.34 -3.12 -8.62
C TYR A 275 -8.88 -3.40 -8.86
N ILE A 276 -8.49 -3.49 -10.13
CA ILE A 276 -7.09 -3.58 -10.56
C ILE A 276 -6.80 -2.35 -11.43
N ASN A 277 -5.75 -1.58 -11.10
CA ASN A 277 -5.41 -0.33 -11.79
C ASN A 277 -6.58 0.66 -11.91
N GLY A 278 -7.52 0.62 -10.96
CA GLY A 278 -8.73 1.44 -10.95
C GLY A 278 -9.89 0.94 -11.81
N GLU A 279 -9.75 -0.19 -12.51
CA GLU A 279 -10.83 -0.84 -13.25
C GLU A 279 -11.48 -1.96 -12.43
N GLU A 280 -12.81 -1.99 -12.40
CA GLU A 280 -13.58 -3.02 -11.69
C GLU A 280 -13.46 -4.37 -12.39
N THR A 281 -13.29 -5.44 -11.62
CA THR A 281 -13.18 -6.81 -12.09
C THR A 281 -14.42 -7.63 -11.72
N ASP A 282 -14.68 -8.72 -12.46
CA ASP A 282 -15.76 -9.67 -12.14
C ASP A 282 -15.37 -10.68 -11.02
N PHE A 283 -14.30 -10.40 -10.27
CA PHE A 283 -13.75 -11.31 -9.25
C PHE A 283 -14.42 -11.08 -7.88
N ASN A 284 -14.74 -12.17 -7.18
CA ASN A 284 -15.24 -12.13 -5.80
C ASN A 284 -14.06 -12.15 -4.82
N ALA A 285 -13.91 -11.09 -4.02
CA ALA A 285 -12.82 -10.93 -3.06
C ALA A 285 -12.73 -12.04 -2.00
N PHE A 286 -13.84 -12.73 -1.70
CA PHE A 286 -13.90 -13.83 -0.73
C PHE A 286 -13.70 -15.22 -1.36
N SER A 287 -13.34 -15.27 -2.65
CA SER A 287 -13.04 -16.52 -3.36
C SER A 287 -11.81 -17.23 -2.77
N GLU A 288 -11.86 -18.56 -2.69
CA GLU A 288 -10.67 -19.38 -2.37
C GLU A 288 -9.70 -19.44 -3.58
N ASP A 289 -10.19 -19.22 -4.79
CA ASP A 289 -9.37 -19.14 -6.00
C ASP A 289 -8.67 -17.78 -6.05
N PRO A 290 -7.37 -17.70 -6.42
CA PRO A 290 -6.64 -16.44 -6.48
C PRO A 290 -7.03 -15.60 -7.71
N ILE A 291 -6.88 -14.27 -7.60
CA ILE A 291 -7.10 -13.34 -8.70
C ILE A 291 -5.86 -13.28 -9.60
N GLY A 292 -6.04 -13.44 -10.91
CA GLY A 292 -4.94 -13.38 -11.87
C GLY A 292 -5.31 -13.87 -13.26
N PRO A 293 -4.36 -13.86 -14.20
CA PRO A 293 -2.97 -13.41 -14.02
C PRO A 293 -2.85 -11.87 -13.85
N VAL A 294 -1.91 -11.43 -13.01
CA VAL A 294 -1.52 -10.01 -12.81
C VAL A 294 0.00 -9.88 -12.73
N LEU A 295 0.56 -8.73 -13.10
CA LEU A 295 2.01 -8.48 -13.01
C LEU A 295 2.43 -8.21 -11.57
N ALA A 296 3.49 -8.89 -11.12
CA ALA A 296 4.07 -8.75 -9.78
C ALA A 296 5.32 -7.86 -9.73
N ASP A 297 5.56 -7.07 -10.78
CA ASP A 297 6.72 -6.19 -10.94
C ASP A 297 6.50 -4.79 -10.33
N GLY A 298 5.38 -4.59 -9.63
CA GLY A 298 4.96 -3.33 -9.04
C GLY A 298 4.34 -2.33 -10.04
N SER A 299 4.08 -2.74 -11.28
CA SER A 299 3.40 -1.90 -12.27
C SER A 299 1.88 -1.83 -12.08
N MET A 300 1.32 -2.74 -11.27
CA MET A 300 -0.11 -2.88 -11.05
C MET A 300 -0.49 -2.61 -9.60
N SER A 301 -1.67 -2.04 -9.37
CA SER A 301 -2.26 -1.84 -8.05
C SER A 301 -3.60 -2.56 -7.91
N LEU A 302 -3.96 -2.90 -6.67
CA LEU A 302 -5.21 -3.54 -6.30
C LEU A 302 -5.82 -2.86 -5.08
N TYR A 303 -7.14 -2.68 -5.10
CA TYR A 303 -7.93 -2.37 -3.90
C TYR A 303 -9.29 -3.04 -3.97
N VAL A 304 -9.94 -3.15 -2.81
CA VAL A 304 -11.27 -3.75 -2.69
C VAL A 304 -12.22 -2.78 -2.02
N GLU A 305 -13.45 -2.72 -2.51
CA GLU A 305 -14.57 -2.11 -1.81
C GLU A 305 -15.51 -3.20 -1.29
N VAL A 306 -15.95 -3.07 -0.04
CA VAL A 306 -16.87 -4.02 0.60
C VAL A 306 -18.01 -3.25 1.25
N ASP A 307 -19.23 -3.74 1.04
CA ASP A 307 -20.44 -3.22 1.66
C ASP A 307 -20.66 -3.90 3.00
N PHE A 308 -20.07 -3.32 4.06
CA PHE A 308 -20.26 -3.80 5.42
C PHE A 308 -21.65 -3.42 5.96
N PRO A 309 -22.15 -4.11 7.00
CA PRO A 309 -23.43 -3.77 7.62
C PRO A 309 -23.55 -2.32 8.13
N TRP A 310 -22.42 -1.67 8.44
CA TRP A 310 -22.37 -0.28 8.89
C TRP A 310 -22.03 0.73 7.78
N GLY A 311 -21.72 0.28 6.56
CA GLY A 311 -21.33 1.17 5.48
C GLY A 311 -20.35 0.56 4.47
N THR A 312 -20.20 1.23 3.33
CA THR A 312 -19.23 0.81 2.31
C THR A 312 -17.83 1.30 2.68
N MET A 313 -16.88 0.38 2.81
CA MET A 313 -15.49 0.72 3.09
C MET A 313 -14.60 0.35 1.91
N LYS A 314 -13.59 1.18 1.67
CA LYS A 314 -12.56 0.97 0.67
C LYS A 314 -11.26 0.57 1.38
N SER A 315 -10.58 -0.44 0.85
CA SER A 315 -9.24 -0.80 1.30
C SER A 315 -8.20 0.21 0.83
N THR A 316 -7.08 0.30 1.53
CA THR A 316 -5.88 0.93 1.02
C THR A 316 -5.52 0.31 -0.33
N GLU A 317 -5.08 1.16 -1.27
CA GLU A 317 -4.60 0.73 -2.57
C GLU A 317 -3.16 0.21 -2.45
N GLU A 318 -3.00 -1.08 -2.72
CA GLU A 318 -1.73 -1.78 -2.55
C GLU A 318 -1.10 -2.07 -3.92
N VAL A 319 0.21 -1.91 -4.02
CA VAL A 319 0.96 -2.28 -5.22
C VAL A 319 1.19 -3.80 -5.22
N ILE A 320 1.02 -4.45 -6.37
CA ILE A 320 1.16 -5.90 -6.52
C ILE A 320 2.64 -6.25 -6.67
N GLU A 321 3.26 -6.71 -5.59
CA GLU A 321 4.65 -7.20 -5.56
C GLU A 321 4.76 -8.64 -5.01
N SER A 322 3.64 -9.26 -4.60
CA SER A 322 3.62 -10.57 -3.97
C SER A 322 2.32 -11.36 -4.25
N GLU A 323 2.36 -12.67 -4.02
CA GLU A 323 1.21 -13.59 -4.14
C GLU A 323 0.15 -13.42 -3.03
N TYR A 324 0.42 -12.63 -1.99
CA TYR A 324 -0.55 -12.29 -0.94
C TYR A 324 -0.69 -10.78 -0.81
N VAL A 325 -1.93 -10.29 -0.88
CA VAL A 325 -2.24 -8.88 -0.64
C VAL A 325 -3.18 -8.79 0.56
N SER A 326 -2.72 -8.11 1.60
CA SER A 326 -3.52 -7.82 2.79
C SER A 326 -4.39 -6.61 2.51
N THR A 327 -5.70 -6.75 2.61
CA THR A 327 -6.61 -5.62 2.44
C THR A 327 -6.87 -4.94 3.79
N ASN A 328 -6.35 -3.72 3.94
CA ASN A 328 -6.58 -2.91 5.14
C ASN A 328 -7.66 -1.88 4.83
N PHE A 329 -8.76 -1.89 5.58
CA PHE A 329 -9.84 -0.92 5.38
C PHE A 329 -9.61 0.34 6.21
N GLU A 330 -9.71 1.50 5.56
CA GLU A 330 -9.63 2.78 6.25
C GLU A 330 -10.95 3.08 6.98
N THR A 331 -10.84 3.65 8.18
CA THR A 331 -12.01 4.14 8.92
C THR A 331 -12.71 5.23 8.12
N ASN A 332 -14.03 5.12 7.97
CA ASN A 332 -14.87 6.10 7.27
C ASN A 332 -15.90 6.73 8.21
N ASP A 333 -16.56 7.80 7.72
CA ASP A 333 -17.57 8.53 8.48
C ASP A 333 -18.77 7.65 8.89
N GLU A 334 -19.12 6.65 8.09
CA GLU A 334 -20.25 5.75 8.36
C GLU A 334 -19.96 4.82 9.56
N LEU A 335 -18.76 4.23 9.62
CA LEU A 335 -18.31 3.45 10.77
C LEU A 335 -18.25 4.33 12.02
N LEU A 336 -17.68 5.53 11.93
CA LEU A 336 -17.59 6.46 13.05
C LEU A 336 -18.97 6.85 13.60
N ALA A 337 -19.93 7.17 12.73
CA ALA A 337 -21.30 7.47 13.13
C ALA A 337 -22.00 6.27 13.80
N SER A 338 -21.70 5.05 13.34
CA SER A 338 -22.24 3.84 13.96
C SER A 338 -21.66 3.56 15.35
N ILE A 339 -20.38 3.90 15.58
CA ILE A 339 -19.75 3.84 16.91
C ILE A 339 -20.34 4.92 17.83
N GLU A 340 -20.49 6.15 17.33
CA GLU A 340 -21.12 7.26 18.07
C GLU A 340 -22.50 6.88 18.59
N THR A 341 -23.34 6.31 17.72
CA THR A 341 -24.67 5.82 18.08
C THR A 341 -24.60 4.74 19.16
N ALA A 342 -23.72 3.74 18.99
CA ALA A 342 -23.57 2.65 19.94
C ALA A 342 -23.09 3.12 21.33
N VAL A 343 -22.19 4.10 21.36
CA VAL A 343 -21.71 4.69 22.62
C VAL A 343 -22.81 5.51 23.28
N GLN A 344 -23.50 6.38 22.53
CA GLN A 344 -24.63 7.16 23.06
C GLN A 344 -25.70 6.25 23.67
N GLU A 345 -26.16 5.23 22.94
CA GLU A 345 -27.18 4.29 23.43
C GLU A 345 -26.70 3.53 24.67
N HIS A 346 -25.44 3.06 24.68
CA HIS A 346 -24.89 2.37 25.85
C HIS A 346 -24.83 3.26 27.09
N LEU A 347 -24.39 4.52 26.95
CA LEU A 347 -24.27 5.43 28.08
C LEU A 347 -25.66 5.84 28.62
N GLU A 348 -26.64 6.06 27.75
CA GLU A 348 -28.03 6.30 28.17
C GLU A 348 -28.61 5.10 28.91
N LEU A 349 -28.46 3.88 28.38
CA LEU A 349 -28.93 2.66 29.03
C LEU A 349 -28.21 2.41 30.35
N TYR A 350 -26.90 2.66 30.42
CA TYR A 350 -26.14 2.56 31.66
C TYR A 350 -26.64 3.56 32.71
N LEU A 351 -26.83 4.83 32.37
CA LEU A 351 -27.32 5.85 33.31
C LEU A 351 -28.77 5.61 33.74
N ASP A 352 -29.65 5.16 32.83
CA ASP A 352 -31.02 4.77 33.16
C ASP A 352 -31.06 3.56 34.10
N SER A 353 -30.22 2.56 33.84
CA SER A 353 -30.06 1.38 34.70
C SER A 353 -29.48 1.78 36.07
N TRP A 354 -28.53 2.72 36.08
CA TRP A 354 -27.91 3.28 37.28
C TRP A 354 -28.94 4.02 38.12
N GLU A 355 -29.73 4.93 37.56
CA GLU A 355 -30.76 5.68 38.30
C GLU A 355 -31.86 4.76 38.88
N LYS A 356 -32.18 3.65 38.20
CA LYS A 356 -33.28 2.74 38.58
C LYS A 356 -32.85 1.52 39.39
N ASN A 357 -31.55 1.31 39.59
CA ASN A 357 -30.99 0.06 40.10
C ASN A 357 -31.46 -1.20 39.33
N ASP A 358 -31.55 -1.10 38.00
CA ASP A 358 -32.09 -2.17 37.16
C ASP A 358 -31.19 -2.47 35.98
N LEU A 359 -30.37 -3.51 36.10
CA LEU A 359 -29.47 -3.97 35.04
C LEU A 359 -30.16 -4.79 33.94
N SER A 360 -31.47 -5.02 34.03
CA SER A 360 -32.17 -5.88 33.06
C SER A 360 -32.10 -5.36 31.61
N GLN A 361 -31.83 -4.06 31.42
CA GLN A 361 -31.71 -3.45 30.10
C GLN A 361 -30.33 -3.65 29.46
N LEU A 362 -29.32 -4.08 30.22
CA LEU A 362 -27.94 -4.29 29.76
C LEU A 362 -27.69 -5.78 29.43
N GLU A 363 -28.51 -6.38 28.56
CA GLU A 363 -28.44 -7.83 28.26
C GLU A 363 -27.22 -8.24 27.40
N HIS A 364 -26.61 -7.29 26.69
CA HIS A 364 -25.56 -7.54 25.69
C HIS A 364 -24.13 -7.26 26.18
N VAL A 365 -23.95 -6.86 27.44
CA VAL A 365 -22.63 -6.59 28.02
C VAL A 365 -21.98 -7.85 28.58
N ALA A 366 -20.65 -7.85 28.61
CA ALA A 366 -19.84 -8.91 29.18
C ALA A 366 -20.06 -9.01 30.70
N SER A 367 -20.03 -10.24 31.24
CA SER A 367 -20.36 -10.49 32.65
C SER A 367 -19.48 -9.73 33.64
N ASN A 368 -18.22 -9.47 33.30
CA ASN A 368 -17.34 -8.64 34.12
C ASN A 368 -17.83 -7.19 34.21
N LEU A 369 -18.30 -6.63 33.09
CA LEU A 369 -18.85 -5.28 33.07
C LEU A 369 -20.19 -5.23 33.82
N THR A 370 -21.07 -6.21 33.62
CA THR A 370 -22.31 -6.35 34.41
C THR A 370 -22.04 -6.44 35.90
N ASN A 371 -21.04 -7.23 36.31
CA ASN A 371 -20.67 -7.36 37.73
C ASN A 371 -20.12 -6.05 38.30
N ASN A 372 -19.30 -5.33 37.54
CA ASN A 372 -18.80 -4.02 37.94
C ASN A 372 -19.94 -3.02 38.13
N TYR A 373 -20.87 -2.94 37.17
CA TYR A 373 -22.05 -2.11 37.29
C TYR A 373 -22.95 -2.55 38.45
N SER A 374 -23.16 -3.86 38.65
CA SER A 374 -23.97 -4.36 39.77
C SER A 374 -23.36 -4.00 41.12
N LYS A 375 -22.04 -4.06 41.24
CA LYS A 375 -21.34 -3.67 42.47
C LYS A 375 -21.53 -2.16 42.72
N GLU A 376 -21.25 -1.34 41.71
CA GLU A 376 -21.45 0.11 41.77
C GLU A 376 -22.90 0.48 42.14
N PHE A 377 -23.88 -0.17 41.52
CA PHE A 377 -25.30 0.15 41.72
C PHE A 377 -25.77 -0.26 43.12
N GLN A 378 -25.33 -1.41 43.63
CA GLN A 378 -25.66 -1.88 44.98
C GLN A 378 -25.08 -0.96 46.05
N GLU A 379 -23.79 -0.61 45.94
CA GLU A 379 -23.12 0.32 46.87
C GLU A 379 -23.89 1.66 46.96
N LEU A 380 -24.29 2.22 45.82
CA LEU A 380 -24.98 3.51 45.78
C LEU A 380 -26.47 3.47 46.18
N HIS A 381 -27.17 2.34 46.06
CA HIS A 381 -28.60 2.25 46.42
C HIS A 381 -28.84 1.75 47.84
N GLU A 382 -27.92 0.98 48.41
CA GLU A 382 -28.08 0.40 49.74
C GLU A 382 -27.57 1.32 50.86
N GLU A 383 -26.67 2.27 50.55
CA GLU A 383 -25.84 2.92 51.60
C GLU A 383 -25.89 4.46 51.63
N THR A 384 -26.67 5.14 50.77
CA THR A 384 -26.61 6.62 50.67
C THR A 384 -27.93 7.33 50.98
N SER A 385 -27.86 8.34 51.86
CA SER A 385 -28.89 9.37 52.05
C SER A 385 -28.81 10.50 51.02
N ASP A 386 -27.72 10.54 50.26
CA ASP A 386 -27.35 11.68 49.43
C ASP A 386 -27.97 11.58 48.03
N TYR A 387 -28.08 12.72 47.38
CA TYR A 387 -28.34 12.80 45.95
C TYR A 387 -27.03 12.60 45.21
N HIS A 388 -27.07 11.77 44.18
CA HIS A 388 -25.95 11.61 43.25
C HIS A 388 -26.40 12.01 41.86
N ASP A 389 -25.68 12.94 41.26
CA ASP A 389 -25.86 13.32 39.87
C ASP A 389 -24.72 12.76 39.03
N LYS A 390 -25.05 12.23 37.86
CA LYS A 390 -24.07 11.77 36.87
C LYS A 390 -24.50 12.21 35.47
N GLN A 391 -23.52 12.65 34.68
CA GLN A 391 -23.70 13.06 33.29
C GLN A 391 -22.44 12.74 32.49
N TYR A 392 -22.58 12.24 31.26
CA TYR A 392 -21.50 12.25 30.28
C TYR A 392 -21.61 13.54 29.46
N THR A 393 -20.59 14.40 29.56
CA THR A 393 -20.56 15.72 28.93
C THR A 393 -19.93 15.70 27.54
N GLY A 394 -19.21 14.64 27.20
CA GLY A 394 -18.55 14.47 25.90
C GLY A 394 -17.82 13.14 25.81
N ILE A 395 -17.52 12.72 24.58
CA ILE A 395 -16.73 11.53 24.30
C ILE A 395 -15.66 11.86 23.26
N THR A 396 -14.41 11.50 23.54
CA THR A 396 -13.31 11.58 22.57
C THR A 396 -12.88 10.17 22.16
N LEU A 397 -12.79 9.91 20.86
CA LEU A 397 -12.34 8.67 20.24
C LEU A 397 -10.94 8.85 19.64
N ASP A 398 -10.09 7.82 19.75
CA ASP A 398 -8.86 7.72 18.96
C ASP A 398 -9.13 6.91 17.68
N PRO A 399 -9.30 7.53 16.50
CA PRO A 399 -9.66 6.82 15.27
C PRO A 399 -8.56 5.84 14.82
N THR A 400 -7.30 6.09 15.18
CA THR A 400 -6.17 5.21 14.84
C THR A 400 -6.13 3.95 15.69
N SER A 401 -6.86 3.94 16.81
CA SER A 401 -6.98 2.77 17.68
C SER A 401 -8.04 1.76 17.22
N ILE A 402 -8.87 2.14 16.26
CA ILE A 402 -9.99 1.32 15.80
C ILE A 402 -9.45 0.07 15.11
N THR A 403 -9.81 -1.09 15.65
CA THR A 403 -9.51 -2.38 15.03
C THR A 403 -10.81 -3.16 14.85
N VAL A 404 -11.15 -3.45 13.60
CA VAL A 404 -12.29 -4.31 13.24
C VAL A 404 -11.80 -5.71 12.94
N LYS A 405 -12.49 -6.71 13.48
CA LYS A 405 -12.21 -8.13 13.22
C LYS A 405 -13.51 -8.86 12.92
N TYR A 406 -13.39 -9.93 12.14
CA TYR A 406 -14.47 -10.87 11.89
C TYR A 406 -14.04 -12.24 12.43
N LEU A 407 -14.69 -12.70 13.50
CA LEU A 407 -14.37 -13.94 14.21
C LEU A 407 -15.65 -14.68 14.56
N ASP A 408 -15.67 -16.00 14.38
CA ASP A 408 -16.81 -16.87 14.74
C ASP A 408 -18.17 -16.38 14.19
N ASN A 409 -18.16 -15.88 12.95
CA ASN A 409 -19.31 -15.27 12.27
C ASN A 409 -19.89 -14.01 12.94
N GLN A 410 -19.04 -13.24 13.62
CA GLN A 410 -19.41 -11.99 14.25
C GLN A 410 -18.33 -10.92 14.01
N PHE A 411 -18.79 -9.71 13.70
CA PHE A 411 -17.91 -8.55 13.72
C PHE A 411 -17.69 -8.06 15.14
N THR A 412 -16.43 -7.82 15.48
CA THR A 412 -16.00 -7.23 16.75
C THR A 412 -15.16 -6.01 16.45
N LEU A 413 -15.31 -4.95 17.25
CA LEU A 413 -14.54 -3.73 17.12
C LEU A 413 -13.92 -3.38 18.47
N ARG A 414 -12.68 -2.91 18.46
CA ARG A 414 -12.06 -2.29 19.63
C ARG A 414 -11.72 -0.86 19.31
N ALA A 415 -12.00 0.05 20.25
CA ALA A 415 -11.62 1.45 20.15
C ALA A 415 -11.21 2.00 21.51
N LYS A 416 -10.21 2.88 21.52
CA LYS A 416 -9.81 3.64 22.70
C LYS A 416 -10.62 4.92 22.77
N ILE A 417 -11.34 5.08 23.88
CA ILE A 417 -12.30 6.16 24.10
C ILE A 417 -12.01 6.82 25.44
N LYS A 418 -12.19 8.14 25.49
CA LYS A 418 -12.07 8.98 26.66
C LYS A 418 -13.44 9.54 26.97
N ASP A 419 -13.91 9.23 28.16
CA ASP A 419 -15.16 9.72 28.70
C ASP A 419 -14.90 11.03 29.42
N HIS A 420 -15.62 12.08 29.04
CA HIS A 420 -15.73 13.30 29.82
C HIS A 420 -17.03 13.24 30.59
N LEU A 421 -16.95 13.20 31.91
CA LEU A 421 -18.11 13.00 32.76
C LEU A 421 -18.14 14.04 33.86
N SER A 422 -19.33 14.31 34.35
CA SER A 422 -19.54 15.19 35.49
C SER A 422 -20.36 14.49 36.56
N LYS A 423 -19.89 14.54 37.80
CA LYS A 423 -20.51 13.91 38.97
C LYS A 423 -20.74 14.95 40.07
N ALA A 424 -21.80 14.80 40.85
CA ALA A 424 -22.00 15.52 42.11
C ALA A 424 -22.60 14.58 43.16
N THR A 425 -22.18 14.74 44.41
CA THR A 425 -22.81 14.10 45.58
C THR A 425 -23.19 15.21 46.55
N TYR A 426 -24.44 15.24 47.01
CA TYR A 426 -24.96 16.33 47.85
C TYR A 426 -26.15 15.89 48.70
N THR A 427 -26.30 16.47 49.89
CA THR A 427 -27.42 16.16 50.81
C THR A 427 -28.68 17.01 50.52
N GLU A 428 -28.50 18.25 50.04
CA GLU A 428 -29.57 19.17 49.68
C GLU A 428 -29.33 19.78 48.29
N GLU A 429 -30.39 19.98 47.49
CA GLU A 429 -30.28 20.53 46.13
C GLU A 429 -29.51 21.87 46.05
N SER A 430 -29.47 22.66 47.13
CA SER A 430 -28.70 23.91 47.18
C SER A 430 -27.19 23.72 47.20
N ASN A 431 -26.68 22.55 47.62
CA ASN A 431 -25.26 22.22 47.69
C ASN A 431 -24.76 21.51 46.43
N ARG A 432 -25.65 21.27 45.46
CA ARG A 432 -25.34 20.61 44.19
C ARG A 432 -24.18 21.29 43.47
N ASN A 433 -23.03 20.61 43.40
CA ASN A 433 -21.84 21.07 42.68
C ASN A 433 -21.28 19.98 41.76
N MET A 434 -21.45 20.16 40.46
CA MET A 434 -21.00 19.21 39.42
C MET A 434 -19.49 19.37 39.17
N ARG A 435 -18.71 18.34 39.48
CA ARG A 435 -17.26 18.27 39.20
C ARG A 435 -17.00 17.47 37.94
N GLY A 436 -16.01 17.87 37.13
CA GLY A 436 -15.64 17.18 35.89
C GLY A 436 -14.56 16.11 36.12
N PHE A 437 -14.66 14.99 35.42
CA PHE A 437 -13.70 13.89 35.46
C PHE A 437 -13.44 13.38 34.04
N ILE A 438 -12.26 12.82 33.85
CA ILE A 438 -11.85 12.23 32.58
C ILE A 438 -11.38 10.80 32.85
N GLU A 439 -11.97 9.85 32.15
CA GLU A 439 -11.63 8.43 32.28
C GLU A 439 -11.32 7.84 30.89
N VAL A 440 -10.27 7.03 30.76
CA VAL A 440 -9.85 6.46 29.48
C VAL A 440 -10.03 4.94 29.49
N TYR A 441 -10.65 4.43 28.43
CA TYR A 441 -11.03 3.02 28.32
C TYR A 441 -10.73 2.45 26.94
N ASP A 442 -10.47 1.15 26.90
CA ASP A 442 -10.67 0.35 25.70
C ASP A 442 -12.11 -0.17 25.71
N TYR A 443 -12.90 0.30 24.74
CA TYR A 443 -14.25 -0.19 24.47
C TYR A 443 -14.17 -1.35 23.48
N ASP A 444 -14.79 -2.46 23.83
CA ASP A 444 -15.03 -3.57 22.92
C ASP A 444 -16.50 -3.55 22.50
N PHE A 445 -16.73 -3.71 21.20
CA PHE A 445 -18.04 -3.74 20.59
C PHE A 445 -18.26 -5.06 19.87
N ILE A 446 -19.52 -5.51 19.86
CA ILE A 446 -19.98 -6.61 19.03
C ILE A 446 -21.05 -6.09 18.08
N TYR A 447 -21.04 -6.53 16.83
CA TYR A 447 -22.10 -6.21 15.90
C TYR A 447 -23.30 -7.14 16.12
N GLY A 448 -24.44 -6.55 16.49
CA GLY A 448 -25.71 -7.22 16.74
C GLY A 448 -26.67 -7.13 15.54
N GLN A 449 -27.97 -7.33 15.79
CA GLN A 449 -29.01 -7.22 14.75
C GLN A 449 -29.26 -5.78 14.30
N ASP A 450 -29.14 -4.83 15.24
CA ASP A 450 -29.53 -3.43 15.04
C ASP A 450 -28.32 -2.47 14.95
N GLY A 451 -27.09 -3.00 14.99
CA GLY A 451 -25.86 -2.21 14.92
C GLY A 451 -24.78 -2.67 15.89
N TRP A 452 -23.77 -1.83 16.09
CA TRP A 452 -22.75 -2.04 17.12
C TRP A 452 -23.36 -1.90 18.51
N VAL A 453 -22.94 -2.75 19.44
CA VAL A 453 -23.29 -2.66 20.85
C VAL A 453 -22.02 -2.72 21.66
N VAL A 454 -21.89 -1.85 22.68
CA VAL A 454 -20.78 -1.90 23.63
C VAL A 454 -20.88 -3.19 24.42
N PHE A 455 -19.92 -4.08 24.22
CA PHE A 455 -19.83 -5.37 24.88
C PHE A 455 -19.02 -5.26 26.17
N ASN A 456 -17.93 -4.50 26.18
CA ASN A 456 -17.06 -4.40 27.33
C ASN A 456 -16.36 -3.04 27.39
N LYS A 457 -15.91 -2.67 28.59
CA LYS A 457 -15.22 -1.41 28.87
C LYS A 457 -14.10 -1.67 29.88
N LEU A 458 -12.85 -1.49 29.47
CA LEU A 458 -11.66 -1.82 30.26
C LEU A 458 -10.82 -0.57 30.51
N ASN A 459 -10.55 -0.26 31.78
CA ASN A 459 -9.73 0.90 32.15
C ASN A 459 -8.30 0.72 31.63
N THR A 460 -7.71 1.77 31.08
CA THR A 460 -6.36 1.74 30.50
C THR A 460 -5.57 3.02 30.82
N ASN A 461 -4.32 2.86 31.25
CA ASN A 461 -3.38 3.97 31.48
C ASN A 461 -2.64 4.42 30.21
N GLY A 462 -3.24 4.23 29.03
CA GLY A 462 -2.58 4.42 27.72
C GLY A 462 -2.84 5.80 27.13
N SER A 463 -1.83 6.40 26.50
CA SER A 463 -1.99 7.65 25.75
C SER A 463 -2.73 7.45 24.43
N MET A 464 -3.61 8.38 24.07
CA MET A 464 -4.21 8.48 22.73
C MET A 464 -3.21 9.09 21.74
N GLN A 465 -3.17 8.57 20.50
CA GLN A 465 -2.29 9.10 19.44
C GLN A 465 -2.97 10.24 18.70
N GLU A 466 -4.23 10.05 18.34
CA GLU A 466 -5.10 11.06 17.75
C GLU A 466 -6.41 11.15 18.54
N THR A 467 -7.10 12.28 18.39
CA THR A 467 -8.35 12.55 19.12
C THR A 467 -9.39 13.17 18.21
N MET A 468 -10.58 12.58 18.21
CA MET A 468 -11.78 13.06 17.54
C MET A 468 -12.90 13.16 18.58
N GLU A 469 -13.59 14.29 18.65
CA GLU A 469 -14.79 14.43 19.46
C GLU A 469 -15.97 13.77 18.74
N LEU A 470 -16.72 12.94 19.46
CA LEU A 470 -18.01 12.41 19.02
C LEU A 470 -19.13 13.29 19.59
N ASP A 471 -20.24 13.43 18.88
CA ASP A 471 -21.42 14.19 19.35
C ASP A 471 -22.25 13.36 20.34
N VAL A 472 -21.59 12.90 21.42
CA VAL A 472 -22.18 12.08 22.46
C VAL A 472 -22.25 12.89 23.75
N SER A 473 -23.46 13.02 24.30
CA SER A 473 -23.68 13.59 25.61
C SER A 473 -25.00 13.09 26.18
N THR A 474 -25.10 13.04 27.50
CA THR A 474 -26.32 12.61 28.18
C THR A 474 -26.97 13.77 28.91
N ASP A 475 -28.25 13.62 29.24
CA ASP A 475 -28.86 14.42 30.30
C ASP A 475 -28.20 14.11 31.65
N VAL A 476 -28.49 14.95 32.65
CA VAL A 476 -28.13 14.65 34.04
C VAL A 476 -29.13 13.64 34.59
N TYR A 477 -28.62 12.52 35.09
CA TYR A 477 -29.39 11.52 35.82
C TYR A 477 -29.16 11.72 37.32
N THR A 478 -30.22 11.62 38.12
CA THR A 478 -30.16 11.88 39.56
C THR A 478 -30.67 10.69 40.33
N LEU A 479 -29.77 10.01 41.03
CA LEU A 479 -30.13 9.02 42.02
C LEU A 479 -30.53 9.71 43.34
N LYS A 480 -31.70 9.39 43.87
CA LYS A 480 -32.22 9.95 45.14
C LYS A 480 -32.07 8.92 46.27
N GLY A 481 -31.35 9.26 47.33
CA GLY A 481 -31.38 8.49 48.58
C GLY A 481 -32.79 8.45 49.19
N GLU A 482 -33.33 7.26 49.46
CA GLU A 482 -34.61 7.07 50.17
C GLU A 482 -34.37 6.80 51.67
N LEU A 483 -33.89 7.78 52.43
CA LEU A 483 -33.85 7.73 53.90
C LEU A 483 -34.28 9.09 54.49
N GLU A 484 -35.49 9.16 55.06
CA GLU A 484 -35.94 10.30 55.88
C GLU A 484 -35.24 10.26 57.25
N VAL A 485 -34.26 11.14 57.53
CA VAL A 485 -33.63 11.27 58.86
C VAL A 485 -33.27 12.75 59.15
N PRO A 486 -33.31 13.23 60.42
CA PRO A 486 -33.62 14.62 60.77
C PRO A 486 -32.53 15.48 61.45
N THR A 487 -32.07 16.53 60.73
CA THR A 487 -31.19 17.67 61.09
C THR A 487 -30.65 17.90 62.53
N ALA A 488 -29.32 17.82 62.69
CA ALA A 488 -28.49 18.51 63.68
C ALA A 488 -27.14 18.95 63.05
N SER A 489 -26.85 20.26 63.04
CA SER A 489 -25.63 20.84 62.42
C SER A 489 -24.47 20.94 63.42
N LEU A 490 -23.28 20.46 63.05
CA LEU A 490 -22.01 20.74 63.74
C LEU A 490 -21.50 22.16 63.46
N ASP A 491 -20.84 22.78 64.44
CA ASP A 491 -20.10 24.03 64.24
C ASP A 491 -18.59 23.81 63.98
N THR A 492 -17.90 24.85 63.50
CA THR A 492 -16.49 24.77 63.07
C THR A 492 -15.54 24.34 64.19
N GLU A 493 -15.78 24.75 65.43
CA GLU A 493 -14.91 24.38 66.57
C GLU A 493 -15.11 22.91 66.95
N GLU A 494 -16.34 22.41 66.90
CA GLU A 494 -16.65 20.99 67.10
C GLU A 494 -16.04 20.12 65.99
N ALA A 495 -16.19 20.52 64.72
CA ALA A 495 -15.60 19.82 63.58
C ALA A 495 -14.07 19.79 63.66
N LYS A 496 -13.42 20.92 63.98
CA LYS A 496 -11.97 20.99 64.16
C LYS A 496 -11.52 20.03 65.26
N LYS A 497 -12.20 20.04 66.40
CA LYS A 497 -11.88 19.15 67.52
C LYS A 497 -12.01 17.67 67.14
N ILE A 498 -13.04 17.31 66.39
CA ILE A 498 -13.24 15.94 65.89
C ILE A 498 -12.07 15.55 65.00
N ALA A 499 -11.77 16.34 63.98
CA ALA A 499 -10.71 16.06 63.01
C ALA A 499 -9.33 15.97 63.69
N THR A 500 -9.00 16.93 64.56
CA THR A 500 -7.76 16.91 65.35
C THR A 500 -7.65 15.65 66.21
N THR A 501 -8.73 15.26 66.90
CA THR A 501 -8.70 14.06 67.76
C THR A 501 -8.53 12.79 66.94
N ASN A 502 -9.25 12.69 65.82
CA ASN A 502 -9.19 11.52 64.94
C ASN A 502 -7.79 11.33 64.32
N LEU A 503 -7.22 12.38 63.72
CA LEU A 503 -5.87 12.32 63.15
C LEU A 503 -4.82 11.99 64.21
N GLN A 504 -4.92 12.57 65.41
CA GLN A 504 -4.02 12.22 66.51
C GLN A 504 -4.09 10.73 66.84
N GLN A 505 -5.29 10.15 66.91
CA GLN A 505 -5.47 8.73 67.21
C GLN A 505 -4.96 7.81 66.10
N ILE A 506 -5.15 8.19 64.83
CA ILE A 506 -4.56 7.48 63.70
C ILE A 506 -3.02 7.48 63.83
N ASN A 507 -2.41 8.64 64.06
CA ASN A 507 -0.95 8.75 64.19
C ASN A 507 -0.41 7.99 65.39
N GLU A 508 -1.08 8.05 66.55
CA GLU A 508 -0.73 7.24 67.73
C GLU A 508 -0.74 5.75 67.40
N LYS A 509 -1.77 5.27 66.69
CA LYS A 509 -1.86 3.87 66.27
C LYS A 509 -0.78 3.49 65.27
N MET A 510 -0.46 4.37 64.32
CA MET A 510 0.62 4.14 63.35
C MET A 510 1.99 4.08 64.02
N TYR A 511 2.25 4.89 65.06
CA TYR A 511 3.47 4.77 65.85
C TYR A 511 3.53 3.46 66.64
N GLU A 512 2.42 2.96 67.19
CA GLU A 512 2.36 1.64 67.84
C GLU A 512 2.73 0.53 66.85
N LEU A 513 2.15 0.57 65.65
CA LEU A 513 2.48 -0.38 64.58
C LEU A 513 3.93 -0.27 64.15
N GLN A 514 4.45 0.95 64.01
CA GLN A 514 5.85 1.18 63.66
C GLN A 514 6.77 0.57 64.72
N ASP A 515 6.52 0.78 66.01
CA ASP A 515 7.32 0.18 67.09
C ASP A 515 7.27 -1.36 67.09
N GLU A 516 6.13 -1.96 66.71
CA GLU A 516 5.94 -3.42 66.69
C GLU A 516 6.58 -4.08 65.45
N TYR A 517 6.38 -3.50 64.25
CA TYR A 517 6.72 -4.12 62.96
C TYR A 517 7.89 -3.46 62.22
N ASN A 518 8.61 -2.49 62.83
CA ASN A 518 9.65 -1.68 62.17
C ASN A 518 10.72 -2.48 61.41
N MET A 519 11.07 -3.70 61.83
CA MET A 519 12.12 -4.47 61.13
C MET A 519 11.57 -5.38 60.04
N GLU A 520 10.25 -5.62 60.04
CA GLU A 520 9.57 -6.58 59.17
C GLU A 520 8.96 -5.89 57.95
N TRP A 521 8.31 -4.74 58.15
CA TRP A 521 7.66 -4.00 57.06
C TRP A 521 8.59 -2.96 56.40
N PHE A 522 9.67 -2.59 57.08
CA PHE A 522 10.68 -1.67 56.57
C PHE A 522 11.49 -2.33 55.45
N GLY A 523 11.29 -1.86 54.22
CA GLY A 523 11.86 -2.42 53.00
C GLY A 523 10.84 -3.10 52.06
N LEU A 524 9.57 -3.16 52.46
CA LEU A 524 8.49 -3.50 51.53
C LEU A 524 8.31 -2.38 50.50
N ASN A 525 7.98 -2.75 49.26
CA ASN A 525 7.62 -1.77 48.23
C ASN A 525 6.17 -1.30 48.42
N LEU A 526 5.95 -0.47 49.44
CA LEU A 526 4.63 0.00 49.87
C LEU A 526 4.01 1.03 48.90
N LEU A 527 4.76 1.52 47.91
CA LEU A 527 4.25 2.40 46.86
C LEU A 527 3.59 1.65 45.70
N ASP A 528 3.61 0.31 45.70
CA ASP A 528 2.93 -0.54 44.71
C ASP A 528 1.53 -0.93 45.24
N PHE A 529 0.54 -0.09 44.99
CA PHE A 529 -0.85 -0.25 45.48
C PHE A 529 -1.55 -1.52 44.94
N ASP A 530 -1.00 -2.12 43.87
CA ASP A 530 -1.48 -3.36 43.24
C ASP A 530 -0.59 -4.57 43.56
N SER A 531 0.32 -4.45 44.53
CA SER A 531 1.24 -5.53 44.84
C SER A 531 0.51 -6.77 45.35
N ASN A 532 0.82 -7.92 44.76
CA ASN A 532 0.35 -9.22 45.24
C ASN A 532 1.38 -9.91 46.16
N ASN A 533 2.31 -9.14 46.74
CA ASN A 533 3.26 -9.65 47.71
C ASN A 533 2.52 -9.96 49.03
N GLU A 534 2.60 -11.20 49.49
CA GLU A 534 1.96 -11.70 50.71
C GLU A 534 2.30 -10.82 51.93
N ASP A 535 3.57 -10.42 52.09
CA ASP A 535 4.00 -9.57 53.21
C ASP A 535 3.40 -8.14 53.13
N HIS A 536 3.14 -7.64 51.92
CA HIS A 536 2.48 -6.33 51.74
C HIS A 536 0.97 -6.43 52.01
N VAL A 537 0.32 -7.47 51.50
CA VAL A 537 -1.11 -7.72 51.75
C VAL A 537 -1.36 -7.89 53.24
N ASP A 538 -0.53 -8.67 53.93
CA ASP A 538 -0.64 -8.89 55.38
C ASP A 538 -0.45 -7.57 56.17
N ALA A 539 0.54 -6.74 55.80
CA ALA A 539 0.76 -5.45 56.45
C ALA A 539 -0.42 -4.49 56.26
N LEU A 540 -1.01 -4.47 55.06
CA LEU A 540 -2.19 -3.65 54.76
C LEU A 540 -3.43 -4.14 55.52
N GLU A 541 -3.70 -5.44 55.56
CA GLU A 541 -4.83 -6.01 56.30
C GLU A 541 -4.75 -5.70 57.80
N ILE A 542 -3.55 -5.83 58.40
CA ILE A 542 -3.33 -5.48 59.82
C ILE A 542 -3.56 -3.97 60.03
N THR A 543 -3.07 -3.12 59.12
CA THR A 543 -3.26 -1.68 59.23
C THR A 543 -4.73 -1.29 59.12
N ILE A 544 -5.49 -1.89 58.20
CA ILE A 544 -6.94 -1.69 58.05
C ILE A 544 -7.68 -2.08 59.34
N GLU A 545 -7.35 -3.26 59.91
CA GLU A 545 -7.98 -3.71 61.15
C GLU A 545 -7.74 -2.73 62.30
N GLU A 546 -6.49 -2.27 62.46
CA GLU A 546 -6.08 -1.39 63.56
C GLU A 546 -6.58 0.05 63.40
N LEU A 547 -6.82 0.52 62.17
CA LEU A 547 -7.37 1.84 61.88
C LEU A 547 -8.90 1.86 61.71
N SER A 548 -9.56 0.71 61.79
CA SER A 548 -11.01 0.56 61.54
C SER A 548 -11.89 1.43 62.45
N ASP A 549 -11.43 1.79 63.66
CA ASP A 549 -12.15 2.69 64.56
C ASP A 549 -12.08 4.17 64.14
N TYR A 550 -11.12 4.53 63.28
CA TYR A 550 -10.79 5.92 62.92
C TYR A 550 -11.01 6.24 61.45
N ILE A 551 -10.89 5.25 60.56
CA ILE A 551 -11.08 5.39 59.11
C ILE A 551 -12.39 4.70 58.71
N HIS A 552 -13.13 5.35 57.81
CA HIS A 552 -14.40 4.83 57.33
C HIS A 552 -14.18 3.55 56.49
N PRO A 553 -15.02 2.50 56.61
CA PRO A 553 -14.84 1.24 55.87
C PRO A 553 -14.75 1.40 54.34
N GLU A 554 -15.48 2.35 53.76
CA GLU A 554 -15.40 2.64 52.31
C GLU A 554 -14.04 3.24 51.87
N ALA A 555 -13.27 3.78 52.81
CA ALA A 555 -11.99 4.43 52.56
C ALA A 555 -10.79 3.68 53.17
N ASP A 556 -11.06 2.57 53.86
CA ASP A 556 -10.11 1.88 54.71
C ASP A 556 -8.86 1.43 53.94
N LYS A 557 -9.03 0.86 52.75
CA LYS A 557 -7.93 0.36 51.93
C LYS A 557 -7.04 1.50 51.44
N THR A 558 -7.62 2.56 50.88
CA THR A 558 -6.86 3.66 50.27
C THR A 558 -6.13 4.47 51.33
N LEU A 559 -6.83 4.88 52.40
CA LEU A 559 -6.24 5.69 53.45
C LEU A 559 -5.26 4.88 54.32
N SER A 560 -5.58 3.61 54.65
CA SER A 560 -4.64 2.76 55.39
C SER A 560 -3.38 2.48 54.58
N GLN A 561 -3.47 2.29 53.26
CA GLN A 561 -2.29 2.15 52.40
C GLN A 561 -1.43 3.43 52.40
N LEU A 562 -2.05 4.61 52.38
CA LEU A 562 -1.35 5.88 52.46
C LEU A 562 -0.58 6.00 53.79
N TYR A 563 -1.26 5.75 54.92
CA TYR A 563 -0.64 5.79 56.24
C TYR A 563 0.45 4.73 56.41
N LEU A 564 0.21 3.50 55.97
CA LEU A 564 1.21 2.42 55.97
C LEU A 564 2.47 2.83 55.19
N SER A 565 2.29 3.41 54.01
CA SER A 565 3.41 3.88 53.18
C SER A 565 4.17 5.01 53.85
N ALA A 566 3.47 5.99 54.42
CA ALA A 566 4.09 7.16 55.02
C ALA A 566 4.91 6.84 56.29
N TYR A 567 4.55 5.78 57.03
CA TYR A 567 5.25 5.37 58.24
C TYR A 567 6.35 4.33 58.01
N PHE A 568 6.30 3.52 56.95
CA PHE A 568 7.22 2.37 56.79
C PHE A 568 8.04 2.38 55.50
N CYS A 569 7.81 3.31 54.57
CA CYS A 569 8.61 3.40 53.34
C CYS A 569 10.05 3.87 53.62
N GLU A 570 11.04 3.31 52.90
CA GLU A 570 12.43 3.80 52.89
C GLU A 570 12.61 5.10 52.07
N CYS A 571 11.51 5.69 51.63
CA CYS A 571 11.51 6.90 50.84
C CYS A 571 11.40 8.11 51.78
N ASP A 572 12.11 9.20 51.48
CA ASP A 572 11.97 10.50 52.18
C ASP A 572 10.60 11.14 51.84
N VAL A 573 9.51 10.37 51.95
CA VAL A 573 8.15 10.75 51.57
C VAL A 573 7.48 11.31 52.80
N LEU A 574 7.29 12.63 52.78
CA LEU A 574 6.79 13.42 53.90
C LEU A 574 5.27 13.64 53.86
N PHE A 575 4.50 12.72 53.25
CA PHE A 575 3.04 12.84 53.18
C PHE A 575 2.39 11.89 54.19
N HIS A 576 2.46 12.20 55.49
CA HIS A 576 1.49 11.67 56.44
C HIS A 576 0.65 12.81 56.97
N TYR A 577 -0.67 12.66 56.88
CA TYR A 577 -1.60 13.65 57.41
C TYR A 577 -1.63 13.58 58.94
N THR A 578 -1.31 14.70 59.55
CA THR A 578 -1.27 14.89 61.00
C THR A 578 -2.27 15.93 61.45
N GLU A 579 -2.52 15.95 62.75
CA GLU A 579 -3.33 16.99 63.37
C GLU A 579 -2.76 18.40 63.16
N ASN A 580 -1.46 18.53 62.84
CA ASN A 580 -0.84 19.83 62.55
C ASN A 580 -1.32 20.42 61.24
N ASP A 581 -1.73 19.59 60.28
CA ASP A 581 -2.22 20.03 58.98
C ASP A 581 -3.58 20.74 59.09
N LEU A 582 -4.24 20.66 60.25
CA LEU A 582 -5.49 21.35 60.57
C LEU A 582 -5.28 22.71 61.25
N ASN A 583 -4.02 23.13 61.48
CA ASN A 583 -3.76 24.34 62.28
C ASN A 583 -3.90 25.64 61.49
N VAL A 584 -3.69 25.61 60.19
CA VAL A 584 -3.69 26.79 59.31
C VAL A 584 -4.99 26.85 58.50
N GLY A 585 -5.68 27.99 58.55
CA GLY A 585 -6.85 28.26 57.71
C GLY A 585 -7.97 27.21 57.80
N PHE A 586 -8.18 26.60 58.98
CA PHE A 586 -9.21 25.58 59.14
C PHE A 586 -10.61 26.19 59.03
N GLU A 587 -11.38 25.75 58.04
CA GLU A 587 -12.75 26.21 57.83
C GLU A 587 -13.70 25.03 57.67
N LEU A 588 -14.94 25.18 58.15
CA LEU A 588 -15.98 24.20 57.90
C LEU A 588 -16.63 24.55 56.55
N VAL A 589 -16.45 23.67 55.56
CA VAL A 589 -16.88 23.87 54.18
C VAL A 589 -18.30 23.36 53.99
N GLU A 590 -18.58 22.15 54.47
CA GLU A 590 -19.88 21.51 54.43
C GLU A 590 -20.16 20.79 55.75
N THR A 591 -21.43 20.78 56.18
CA THR A 591 -21.85 20.09 57.41
C THR A 591 -23.18 19.38 57.13
N GLY A 592 -23.19 18.09 57.41
CA GLY A 592 -24.35 17.20 57.40
C GLY A 592 -24.55 16.57 58.78
N GLU A 593 -25.54 15.70 58.91
CA GLU A 593 -25.81 15.02 60.17
C GLU A 593 -24.80 13.91 60.49
N GLU A 594 -24.40 13.19 59.46
CA GLU A 594 -23.47 12.06 59.52
C GLU A 594 -22.24 12.31 58.63
N SER A 595 -22.04 13.53 58.12
CA SER A 595 -20.83 13.91 57.41
C SER A 595 -20.45 15.35 57.68
N PHE A 596 -19.19 15.69 57.56
CA PHE A 596 -18.76 17.07 57.40
C PHE A 596 -17.51 17.13 56.53
N VAL A 597 -17.37 18.23 55.79
CA VAL A 597 -16.16 18.56 55.04
C VAL A 597 -15.56 19.81 55.66
N ALA A 598 -14.30 19.72 56.04
CA ALA A 598 -13.52 20.88 56.46
C ALA A 598 -12.38 21.12 55.47
N SER A 599 -11.89 22.35 55.39
CA SER A 599 -10.65 22.67 54.69
C SER A 599 -9.56 23.07 55.67
N SER A 600 -8.30 22.93 55.26
CA SER A 600 -7.15 23.59 55.88
C SER A 600 -6.10 23.90 54.82
N LEU A 601 -5.19 24.82 55.12
CA LEU A 601 -4.18 25.26 54.16
C LEU A 601 -2.86 24.55 54.41
N GLU A 602 -2.29 23.97 53.36
CA GLU A 602 -0.93 23.49 53.32
C GLU A 602 -0.04 24.61 52.75
N LEU A 603 0.85 25.13 53.59
CA LEU A 603 1.74 26.23 53.23
C LEU A 603 3.07 25.68 52.67
N ASP A 604 3.68 26.44 51.76
CA ASP A 604 5.04 26.14 51.26
C ASP A 604 6.04 26.04 52.43
N ASP A 605 6.90 25.04 52.37
CA ASP A 605 7.98 24.77 53.31
C ASP A 605 9.33 24.74 52.57
N GLU A 606 10.20 25.70 52.86
CA GLU A 606 11.51 25.84 52.18
C GLU A 606 12.42 24.61 52.34
N ILE A 607 12.22 23.81 53.39
CA ILE A 607 13.07 22.67 53.74
C ILE A 607 12.55 21.40 53.06
N PHE A 608 11.22 21.24 53.01
CA PHE A 608 10.58 20.00 52.59
C PHE A 608 10.00 20.02 51.17
N LEU A 609 10.07 21.17 50.46
CA LEU A 609 9.59 21.33 49.07
C LEU A 609 8.12 20.93 48.91
N ILE A 610 7.30 21.26 49.91
CA ILE A 610 5.87 21.02 49.89
C ILE A 610 5.23 21.98 48.89
N THR A 611 4.38 21.43 48.01
CA THR A 611 3.61 22.29 47.11
C THR A 611 2.42 22.84 47.90
N PRO A 612 2.26 24.17 47.99
CA PRO A 612 1.13 24.76 48.71
C PRO A 612 -0.20 24.43 48.04
N GLY A 613 -1.23 24.21 48.86
CA GLY A 613 -2.57 23.90 48.41
C GLY A 613 -3.59 23.81 49.55
N THR A 614 -4.85 23.58 49.20
CA THR A 614 -5.94 23.42 50.19
C THR A 614 -6.21 21.93 50.36
N ASN A 615 -6.11 21.44 51.60
CA ASN A 615 -6.59 20.11 51.97
C ASN A 615 -8.08 20.18 52.30
N TYR A 616 -8.86 19.26 51.77
CA TYR A 616 -10.27 19.04 52.10
C TYR A 616 -10.41 17.70 52.81
N TRP A 617 -10.94 17.75 54.03
CA TRP A 617 -11.06 16.64 54.96
C TRP A 617 -12.53 16.26 55.07
N GLU A 618 -12.89 15.10 54.53
CA GLU A 618 -14.24 14.55 54.68
C GLU A 618 -14.27 13.55 55.84
N TYR A 619 -15.20 13.77 56.76
CA TYR A 619 -15.49 12.87 57.85
C TYR A 619 -16.91 12.35 57.72
N ARG A 620 -17.11 11.07 58.06
CA ARG A 620 -18.43 10.45 58.15
C ARG A 620 -18.65 9.80 59.51
N PHE A 621 -19.86 9.90 60.02
CA PHE A 621 -20.27 9.30 61.28
C PHE A 621 -20.63 7.85 61.04
N HIS A 622 -19.89 6.94 61.67
CA HIS A 622 -20.07 5.50 61.51
C HIS A 622 -19.79 4.77 62.82
N ASP A 623 -20.65 3.82 63.18
CA ASP A 623 -20.56 3.04 64.43
C ASP A 623 -20.42 3.89 65.72
N GLY A 624 -21.00 5.09 65.72
CA GLY A 624 -21.00 5.98 66.87
C GLY A 624 -19.78 6.90 66.99
N ASN A 625 -18.88 6.90 66.00
CA ASN A 625 -17.69 7.75 65.94
C ASN A 625 -17.61 8.50 64.60
N TRP A 626 -16.97 9.67 64.60
CA TRP A 626 -16.57 10.35 63.37
C TRP A 626 -15.29 9.72 62.84
N LYS A 627 -15.35 9.22 61.61
CA LYS A 627 -14.25 8.54 60.94
C LYS A 627 -13.82 9.32 59.70
N LEU A 628 -12.52 9.36 59.45
CA LEU A 628 -11.96 9.98 58.25
C LEU A 628 -12.40 9.16 57.03
N TYR A 629 -12.98 9.84 56.05
CA TYR A 629 -13.51 9.24 54.84
C TYR A 629 -12.68 9.59 53.61
N ASP A 630 -12.28 10.86 53.46
CA ASP A 630 -11.44 11.27 52.33
C ASP A 630 -10.54 12.43 52.72
N VAL A 631 -9.40 12.51 52.05
CA VAL A 631 -8.52 13.69 52.06
C VAL A 631 -8.16 14.00 50.62
N SER A 632 -8.64 15.13 50.12
CA SER A 632 -8.30 15.63 48.79
C SER A 632 -7.49 16.92 48.88
N TRP A 633 -6.63 17.15 47.89
CA TRP A 633 -5.73 18.29 47.85
C TRP A 633 -5.92 19.05 46.54
N VAL A 634 -6.04 20.38 46.61
CA VAL A 634 -6.16 21.27 45.46
C VAL A 634 -4.96 22.21 45.43
N ASN A 635 -4.29 22.29 44.28
CA ASN A 635 -3.12 23.14 44.10
C ASN A 635 -3.50 24.63 44.24
N VAL A 636 -2.62 25.43 44.84
CA VAL A 636 -2.83 26.87 45.01
C VAL A 636 -2.98 27.65 43.70
N ASP A 637 -2.46 27.16 42.57
CA ASP A 637 -2.66 27.76 41.26
C ASP A 637 -4.13 27.65 40.78
N GLU A 638 -4.87 26.66 41.29
CA GLU A 638 -6.29 26.46 41.01
C GLU A 638 -7.18 27.19 42.03
N GLU A 639 -6.82 27.13 43.31
CA GLU A 639 -7.49 27.83 44.41
C GLU A 639 -6.51 28.74 45.18
N PRO A 640 -6.27 29.98 44.69
CA PRO A 640 -5.37 30.92 45.35
C PRO A 640 -5.84 31.27 46.76
N PHE A 641 -4.90 31.34 47.68
CA PHE A 641 -5.15 31.67 49.07
C PHE A 641 -5.52 33.14 49.28
N SER A 642 -6.02 33.44 50.48
CA SER A 642 -6.13 34.80 51.01
C SER A 642 -5.43 34.89 52.36
N LEU A 643 -4.14 34.53 52.39
CA LEU A 643 -3.40 34.38 53.64
C LEU A 643 -3.38 35.67 54.46
N THR A 644 -3.50 35.51 55.77
CA THR A 644 -3.26 36.53 56.77
C THR A 644 -2.05 36.16 57.64
N PHE A 645 -1.51 37.12 58.38
CA PHE A 645 -0.44 36.82 59.34
C PHE A 645 -0.90 35.86 60.45
N ASP A 646 -2.19 35.86 60.80
CA ASP A 646 -2.73 34.96 61.83
C ASP A 646 -2.69 33.49 61.35
N ASP A 647 -2.90 33.24 60.05
CA ASP A 647 -2.76 31.91 59.44
C ASP A 647 -1.31 31.41 59.53
N ILE A 648 -0.34 32.29 59.29
CA ILE A 648 1.09 31.98 59.37
C ILE A 648 1.53 31.77 60.82
N ASN A 649 0.99 32.54 61.76
CA ASN A 649 1.42 32.55 63.16
C ASN A 649 0.57 31.64 64.07
N TYR A 650 0.07 30.52 63.55
CA TYR A 650 -0.80 29.60 64.28
C TYR A 650 -0.17 29.05 65.60
N ASN A 651 1.16 28.91 65.65
CA ASN A 651 1.89 28.47 66.86
C ASN A 651 2.37 29.62 67.77
N ASN A 652 2.10 30.89 67.43
CA ASN A 652 2.58 32.08 68.14
C ASN A 652 4.11 32.18 68.27
N GLU A 653 4.84 31.68 67.28
CA GLU A 653 6.32 31.67 67.26
C GLU A 653 6.93 32.78 66.38
N TYR A 654 6.12 33.42 65.55
CA TYR A 654 6.56 34.44 64.60
C TYR A 654 6.19 35.85 65.05
N ASP A 655 7.07 36.81 64.75
CA ASP A 655 6.82 38.24 64.88
C ASP A 655 6.37 38.82 63.51
N PHE A 656 5.24 39.51 63.48
CA PHE A 656 4.82 40.27 62.29
C PHE A 656 5.76 41.46 62.08
N VAL A 657 6.17 41.69 60.83
CA VAL A 657 7.01 42.84 60.45
C VAL A 657 6.18 43.84 59.66
N GLU A 658 5.71 43.47 58.47
CA GLU A 658 4.86 44.30 57.60
C GLU A 658 4.22 43.48 56.47
N GLU A 659 3.28 44.08 55.72
CA GLU A 659 2.83 43.57 54.43
C GLU A 659 3.33 44.51 53.32
N ILE A 660 3.84 43.95 52.23
CA ILE A 660 4.42 44.72 51.10
C ILE A 660 3.82 44.25 49.78
N THR A 661 3.81 45.15 48.79
CA THR A 661 3.44 44.81 47.40
C THR A 661 4.63 45.08 46.48
N VAL A 662 5.09 44.07 45.75
CA VAL A 662 6.20 44.17 44.79
C VAL A 662 5.72 43.64 43.45
N ASP A 663 5.84 44.46 42.40
CA ASP A 663 5.40 44.15 41.04
C ASP A 663 3.94 43.68 40.90
N GLY A 664 3.08 44.12 41.81
CA GLY A 664 1.64 43.78 41.83
C GLY A 664 1.31 42.50 42.60
N VAL A 665 2.29 41.90 43.27
CA VAL A 665 2.13 40.72 44.13
C VAL A 665 2.23 41.14 45.59
N ASP A 666 1.30 40.66 46.42
CA ASP A 666 1.24 40.97 47.85
C ASP A 666 1.97 39.92 48.70
N TYR A 667 2.80 40.37 49.64
CA TYR A 667 3.60 39.53 50.53
C TYR A 667 3.40 39.89 52.00
N ILE A 668 3.48 38.89 52.87
CA ILE A 668 3.59 39.03 54.32
C ILE A 668 5.06 38.85 54.72
N VAL A 669 5.61 39.86 55.39
CA VAL A 669 6.95 39.82 55.99
C VAL A 669 6.82 39.52 57.48
N TYR A 670 7.49 38.47 57.92
CA TYR A 670 7.50 38.04 59.31
C TYR A 670 8.88 37.53 59.71
N ARG A 671 9.11 37.31 61.00
CA ARG A 671 10.42 36.92 61.53
C ARG A 671 10.29 35.81 62.57
N TYR A 672 11.20 34.84 62.51
CA TYR A 672 11.47 33.89 63.59
C TYR A 672 12.91 34.08 64.07
N ASP A 673 13.10 34.35 65.35
CA ASP A 673 14.38 34.79 65.91
C ASP A 673 15.01 35.96 65.12
N ASP A 674 16.14 35.73 64.45
CA ASP A 674 16.88 36.72 63.65
C ASP A 674 16.62 36.59 62.13
N ILE A 675 15.78 35.64 61.71
CA ILE A 675 15.56 35.30 60.29
C ILE A 675 14.23 35.89 59.82
N HIS A 676 14.28 36.75 58.79
CA HIS A 676 13.10 37.27 58.10
C HIS A 676 12.65 36.33 56.98
N PHE A 677 11.34 36.18 56.90
CA PHE A 677 10.63 35.42 55.88
C PHE A 677 9.71 36.37 55.10
N VAL A 678 9.65 36.18 53.79
CA VAL A 678 8.78 36.93 52.89
C VAL A 678 7.96 35.93 52.10
N ARG A 679 6.65 35.88 52.38
CA ARG A 679 5.73 34.88 51.84
C ARG A 679 4.63 35.54 51.02
N GLU A 680 4.38 35.05 49.82
CA GLU A 680 3.30 35.54 48.96
C GLU A 680 1.92 35.16 49.54
N LYS A 681 0.95 36.08 49.48
CA LYS A 681 -0.36 35.90 50.12
C LYS A 681 -1.29 34.96 49.38
N GLU A 682 -1.17 34.89 48.05
CA GLU A 682 -2.04 34.10 47.20
C GLU A 682 -1.50 32.68 46.96
N THR A 683 -0.18 32.52 46.91
CA THR A 683 0.44 31.23 46.58
C THR A 683 1.15 30.56 47.75
N SER A 684 1.32 31.28 48.87
CA SER A 684 2.19 30.88 49.97
C SER A 684 3.68 30.73 49.61
N TYR A 685 4.14 30.96 48.37
CA TYR A 685 5.55 30.75 48.04
C TYR A 685 6.47 31.76 48.73
N PHE A 686 7.66 31.28 49.12
CA PHE A 686 8.71 32.15 49.64
C PHE A 686 9.42 32.95 48.54
N ASN A 687 9.60 34.26 48.76
CA ASN A 687 10.42 35.10 47.89
C ASN A 687 11.84 35.27 48.45
N ARG A 688 12.77 34.45 47.96
CA ARG A 688 14.17 34.43 48.43
C ARG A 688 14.92 35.73 48.21
N GLU A 689 14.67 36.41 47.09
CA GLU A 689 15.33 37.69 46.80
C GLU A 689 14.90 38.76 47.79
N LEU A 690 13.59 38.86 48.07
CA LEU A 690 13.07 39.78 49.08
C LEU A 690 13.52 39.38 50.49
N MET A 691 13.59 38.09 50.82
CA MET A 691 14.13 37.65 52.12
C MET A 691 15.56 38.14 52.32
N GLU A 692 16.45 38.03 51.33
CA GLU A 692 17.83 38.53 51.41
C GLU A 692 17.92 40.05 51.64
N GLU A 693 16.94 40.84 51.19
CA GLU A 693 16.90 42.28 51.43
C GLU A 693 16.56 42.65 52.89
N TYR A 694 15.91 41.74 53.61
CA TYR A 694 15.49 41.91 55.01
C TYR A 694 16.46 41.30 56.04
N GLN A 695 17.38 40.43 55.62
CA GLN A 695 18.44 39.84 56.47
C GLN A 695 19.59 40.83 56.71
#